data_AF-A0A4P6EW12-F1
#
_entry.id   AF-A0A4P6EW12-F1
#
_cell.length_a   1.000
_cell.length_b   1.000
_cell.length_c   1.000
_cell.angle_alpha   90.00
_cell.angle_beta   90.00
_cell.angle_gamma   90.00
#
_symmetry.space_group_name_H-M   'P 1'
#
loop_
_entity.id
_entity.type
_entity.pdbx_description
1 polymer ?
#
loop_
_entity_poly.entity_id
_entity_poly.type
_entity_poly.pdbx_seq_one_letter_code
_entity_poly.pdbx_strand_id
1 'polypeptide(L)'
;MSLMKKATVSSLAVSMAIAALGALPLSPQGAAGKLGVIQAASAASAPFSSAEFVERMNGIYAALQAGDPADVQDVRNLRDEIAKLNPAADASLLDPVWDKIAAKLPESADAAALKTNLFSMIQAAGSIRYDSGASDLEAIRTNPQFRATLKAIAAAGGDSGITMDDFIVFLFGDGGSRDGIEGNIRAAVSKLSSYELLSLLSSNDKITALLTQALAKQLAQTDQYKFSAILGHLGVTAQDAASAIRNFQNKLQYDVPAINALAVAYVRSEAEAAAAVSEDGLQQKFSLKVLGISIPSVALQWSKVSGSDDVTVKPDGTVSIPPDVERASAVIQAKVLNPYGGSPKVIFQQEVTLQAAASASFPVQSFLTRMAKLQASLMQGDAADIQAVKNLRDELAKLSPAQVSKLLSPVWTPISSKLPASVDKEQLKLALSGMVAAAGAVAINPTEDSVKALLGNEAFRTAVQTIGAAGGVKRLTVDDLLVFCFGDGDQLGGVAGKVRDEVASSSQQELAQLILGGADATGLVQEAAADVLGDHHYKVSEALANLGVKASDLRASADAVQQSLKYDKPAAQALAAAYIRTQIQANVKVSQKGKQQDYSLILFDKPLPSGLVEWSKVSGDAGVKVSSSGKVTLAKGVSGGKAVIQAALRGSAWTPGKTIFRQEITIGDDYGNGGEQPGLDAVLDGYNTVMNGIKAELAKAKTIQEQLGVVLKAVQASKDAVEQVNGLTISASAKVKASSEIVARLASVIGSAILGKF
;
A
#
# COMPACT_ATOMS: atom_id res chain seq x y z
N MET A 1 -50.09 32.03 33.27
CA MET A 1 -49.33 30.91 33.87
C MET A 1 -47.98 30.85 33.19
N SER A 2 -46.91 31.16 33.91
CA SER A 2 -45.53 31.19 33.42
C SER A 2 -44.80 29.90 33.84
N LEU A 3 -44.39 29.11 32.86
CA LEU A 3 -43.49 27.97 33.03
C LEU A 3 -42.41 28.11 31.96
N MET A 4 -41.19 28.44 32.40
CA MET A 4 -39.93 27.79 32.00
C MET A 4 -38.75 28.65 32.49
N LYS A 5 -38.25 28.32 33.69
CA LYS A 5 -36.88 28.60 34.14
C LYS A 5 -36.07 27.32 33.95
N LYS A 6 -34.99 27.35 33.18
CA LYS A 6 -33.82 26.44 33.21
C LYS A 6 -32.63 27.27 32.73
N ALA A 7 -31.77 27.74 33.63
CA ALA A 7 -30.59 27.08 34.23
C ALA A 7 -29.40 27.12 33.26
N THR A 8 -28.41 28.00 33.55
CA THR A 8 -27.27 28.34 32.68
C THR A 8 -26.01 28.56 33.55
N VAL A 9 -24.86 28.06 33.08
CA VAL A 9 -23.76 27.52 33.91
C VAL A 9 -22.38 27.66 33.18
N SER A 10 -21.56 28.74 33.30
CA SER A 10 -20.07 28.77 33.17
C SER A 10 -19.29 30.06 33.56
N SER A 11 -18.20 30.01 34.37
CA SER A 11 -17.29 31.17 34.62
C SER A 11 -16.13 30.88 35.61
N LEU A 12 -16.34 30.12 36.70
CA LEU A 12 -15.21 29.56 37.47
C LEU A 12 -14.84 28.15 36.99
N ALA A 13 -15.80 27.47 36.37
CA ALA A 13 -15.56 26.39 35.42
C ALA A 13 -14.67 26.85 34.26
N VAL A 14 -14.92 28.07 33.79
CA VAL A 14 -14.18 28.71 32.72
C VAL A 14 -12.80 29.09 33.20
N SER A 15 -12.58 29.70 34.37
CA SER A 15 -11.20 29.98 34.81
C SER A 15 -10.39 28.71 35.13
N MET A 16 -11.01 27.57 35.45
CA MET A 16 -10.29 26.29 35.59
C MET A 16 -10.16 25.50 34.27
N ALA A 17 -11.11 25.63 33.32
CA ALA A 17 -11.07 25.03 31.98
C ALA A 17 -10.32 25.89 30.93
N ILE A 18 -10.29 27.22 31.10
CA ILE A 18 -9.50 28.22 30.35
C ILE A 18 -8.11 28.34 30.94
N ALA A 19 -7.93 28.19 32.26
CA ALA A 19 -6.61 27.92 32.76
C ALA A 19 -6.14 26.63 32.10
N ALA A 20 -6.81 25.47 32.34
CA ALA A 20 -6.54 24.13 31.74
C ALA A 20 -6.22 24.16 30.24
N LEU A 21 -6.67 25.21 29.56
CA LEU A 21 -6.39 25.46 28.19
C LEU A 21 -5.75 26.86 27.86
N GLY A 22 -4.47 27.18 28.18
CA GLY A 22 -3.78 28.41 27.71
C GLY A 22 -2.24 28.39 27.42
N ALA A 23 -1.78 28.67 26.18
CA ALA A 23 -0.53 29.38 25.76
C ALA A 23 0.81 28.67 25.36
N LEU A 24 1.47 29.20 24.28
CA LEU A 24 2.59 28.78 23.37
C LEU A 24 4.05 29.12 23.86
N PRO A 25 5.16 28.65 23.24
CA PRO A 25 6.22 29.49 22.62
C PRO A 25 6.40 29.17 21.12
N LEU A 26 6.63 30.18 20.27
CA LEU A 26 7.39 30.01 19.03
C LEU A 26 8.86 30.35 19.31
N SER A 27 9.76 29.46 18.89
CA SER A 27 11.21 29.60 19.06
C SER A 27 11.79 30.80 18.31
N PRO A 28 12.79 31.53 18.86
CA PRO A 28 13.65 32.40 18.10
C PRO A 28 14.84 31.59 17.53
N GLN A 29 14.63 30.87 16.44
CA GLN A 29 15.73 30.34 15.64
C GLN A 29 15.87 31.16 14.36
N GLY A 30 16.42 32.35 14.57
CA GLY A 30 16.99 33.22 13.56
C GLY A 30 17.70 34.40 14.24
N ALA A 31 19.02 34.30 14.42
CA ALA A 31 19.98 35.41 14.64
C ALA A 31 20.61 35.73 16.02
N ALA A 32 20.52 34.92 17.08
CA ALA A 32 21.23 35.22 18.36
C ALA A 32 22.28 34.20 18.82
N GLY A 33 22.74 33.30 17.93
CA GLY A 33 23.93 32.48 18.14
C GLY A 33 25.20 33.24 17.78
N LYS A 34 25.55 34.28 18.55
CA LYS A 34 26.86 34.95 18.61
C LYS A 34 26.71 36.21 19.45
N LEU A 35 26.98 36.13 20.75
CA LEU A 35 27.60 37.17 21.58
C LEU A 35 27.59 36.64 23.02
N GLY A 36 28.77 36.23 23.50
CA GLY A 36 28.96 35.82 24.88
C GLY A 36 28.89 37.01 25.81
N VAL A 37 27.91 37.03 26.70
CA VAL A 37 27.86 37.92 27.86
C VAL A 37 27.51 37.07 29.07
N ILE A 38 28.48 36.96 29.99
CA ILE A 38 28.30 36.40 31.32
C ILE A 38 27.54 37.45 32.14
N GLN A 39 26.31 37.16 32.56
CA GLN A 39 25.60 37.93 33.57
C GLN A 39 25.32 37.06 34.81
N ALA A 40 25.46 37.71 35.96
CA ALA A 40 25.48 37.14 37.30
C ALA A 40 24.23 36.34 37.65
N ALA A 41 24.44 35.27 38.42
CA ALA A 41 23.41 34.39 38.95
C ALA A 41 22.55 35.09 40.02
N SER A 42 21.48 35.75 39.59
CA SER A 42 20.22 35.64 40.33
C SER A 42 19.69 34.23 40.11
N ALA A 43 19.10 33.61 41.12
CA ALA A 43 18.43 32.32 41.00
C ALA A 43 17.30 32.40 39.95
N ALA A 44 17.65 32.17 38.68
CA ALA A 44 16.69 32.01 37.61
C ALA A 44 15.92 30.73 37.92
N SER A 45 14.67 30.91 38.33
CA SER A 45 13.69 29.83 38.44
C SER A 45 13.77 28.96 37.19
N ALA A 46 13.89 27.64 37.37
CA ALA A 46 13.93 26.69 36.27
C ALA A 46 12.81 26.99 35.24
N PRO A 47 13.08 26.83 33.93
CA PRO A 47 12.07 27.03 32.90
C PRO A 47 10.84 26.16 33.18
N PHE A 48 9.66 26.73 32.94
CA PHE A 48 8.37 26.11 33.15
C PHE A 48 8.32 24.71 32.52
N SER A 49 8.12 23.68 33.34
CA SER A 49 8.42 22.28 32.95
C SER A 49 7.28 21.53 32.24
N SER A 50 6.29 22.20 31.66
CA SER A 50 5.17 21.53 31.00
C SER A 50 5.07 21.87 29.51
N ALA A 51 6.16 21.63 28.78
CA ALA A 51 6.21 21.77 27.32
C ALA A 51 5.03 21.08 26.61
N GLU A 52 4.58 19.93 27.12
CA GLU A 52 3.42 19.20 26.59
C GLU A 52 2.08 19.91 26.79
N PHE A 53 1.91 20.58 27.94
CA PHE A 53 0.70 21.35 28.21
C PHE A 53 0.63 22.55 27.26
N VAL A 54 1.74 23.28 27.17
CA VAL A 54 1.92 24.38 26.22
C VAL A 54 1.66 23.89 24.80
N GLU A 55 2.24 22.77 24.37
CA GLU A 55 2.01 22.21 23.03
C GLU A 55 0.53 21.90 22.76
N ARG A 56 -0.14 21.21 23.69
CA ARG A 56 -1.58 20.91 23.58
C ARG A 56 -2.39 22.18 23.43
N MET A 57 -1.95 23.22 24.12
CA MET A 57 -2.58 24.50 24.03
C MET A 57 -2.48 25.21 22.72
N ASN A 58 -1.32 25.09 22.14
CA ASN A 58 -1.05 25.60 20.81
C ASN A 58 -1.96 24.88 19.82
N GLY A 59 -2.16 23.57 20.02
CA GLY A 59 -3.10 22.75 19.28
C GLY A 59 -4.54 23.28 19.35
N ILE A 60 -5.06 23.55 20.54
CA ILE A 60 -6.43 24.05 20.72
C ILE A 60 -6.59 25.46 20.17
N TYR A 61 -5.62 26.34 20.37
CA TYR A 61 -5.67 27.68 19.79
C TYR A 61 -5.62 27.65 18.26
N ALA A 62 -4.71 26.88 17.68
CA ALA A 62 -4.62 26.69 16.24
C ALA A 62 -5.92 26.09 15.70
N ALA A 63 -6.49 25.11 16.41
CA ALA A 63 -7.79 24.55 16.10
C ALA A 63 -8.87 25.63 16.16
N LEU A 64 -8.94 26.49 17.18
CA LEU A 64 -9.90 27.59 17.26
C LEU A 64 -9.76 28.56 16.08
N GLN A 65 -8.52 28.96 15.73
CA GLN A 65 -8.23 29.86 14.61
C GLN A 65 -8.60 29.26 13.25
N ALA A 66 -8.43 27.95 13.06
CA ALA A 66 -8.82 27.26 11.83
C ALA A 66 -10.36 27.19 11.64
N GLY A 67 -11.13 27.75 12.58
CA GLY A 67 -12.58 27.58 12.69
C GLY A 67 -13.41 28.71 12.16
N ASP A 68 -14.58 28.86 12.77
CA ASP A 68 -15.42 30.01 12.51
C ASP A 68 -14.80 31.24 13.21
N PRO A 69 -14.57 32.35 12.51
CA PRO A 69 -14.11 33.58 13.15
C PRO A 69 -14.99 34.06 14.32
N ALA A 70 -16.29 33.70 14.31
CA ALA A 70 -17.18 33.98 15.43
C ALA A 70 -16.76 33.24 16.71
N ASP A 71 -16.26 31.99 16.60
CA ASP A 71 -15.81 31.19 17.74
C ASP A 71 -14.62 31.86 18.44
N VAL A 72 -13.68 32.42 17.65
CA VAL A 72 -12.55 33.21 18.16
C VAL A 72 -13.06 34.46 18.89
N GLN A 73 -14.07 35.12 18.34
CA GLN A 73 -14.63 36.34 18.94
C GLN A 73 -15.39 36.04 20.24
N ASP A 74 -16.14 34.94 20.31
CA ASP A 74 -16.84 34.52 21.52
C ASP A 74 -15.88 34.28 22.69
N VAL A 75 -14.76 33.60 22.43
CA VAL A 75 -13.69 33.40 23.44
C VAL A 75 -13.07 34.73 23.87
N ARG A 76 -12.84 35.67 22.93
CA ARG A 76 -12.33 37.01 23.25
C ARG A 76 -13.33 37.81 24.10
N ASN A 77 -14.61 37.76 23.78
CA ASN A 77 -15.65 38.47 24.52
C ASN A 77 -15.71 38.01 25.98
N LEU A 78 -15.65 36.70 26.22
CA LEU A 78 -15.61 36.14 27.57
C LEU A 78 -14.37 36.57 28.34
N ARG A 79 -13.19 36.50 27.71
CA ARG A 79 -11.94 36.94 28.31
C ARG A 79 -12.01 38.41 28.73
N ASP A 80 -12.50 39.26 27.84
CA ASP A 80 -12.62 40.69 28.09
C ASP A 80 -13.69 41.01 29.15
N GLU A 81 -14.73 40.18 29.26
CA GLU A 81 -15.73 40.25 30.33
C GLU A 81 -15.12 39.88 31.70
N ILE A 82 -14.36 38.78 31.77
CA ILE A 82 -13.65 38.35 32.98
C ILE A 82 -12.66 39.43 33.43
N ALA A 83 -11.89 40.00 32.51
CA ALA A 83 -10.94 41.07 32.79
C ALA A 83 -11.59 42.36 33.34
N LYS A 84 -12.90 42.55 33.12
CA LYS A 84 -13.67 43.70 33.60
C LYS A 84 -14.35 43.46 34.96
N LEU A 85 -14.32 42.24 35.50
CA LEU A 85 -14.84 41.97 36.85
C LEU A 85 -14.10 42.85 37.88
N ASN A 86 -14.84 43.39 38.84
CA ASN A 86 -14.28 44.28 39.85
C ASN A 86 -14.03 43.49 41.13
N PRO A 87 -12.78 43.32 41.58
CA PRO A 87 -12.48 42.55 42.79
C PRO A 87 -13.25 43.03 44.04
N ALA A 88 -13.52 44.33 44.18
CA ALA A 88 -14.27 44.85 45.32
C ALA A 88 -15.78 44.51 45.25
N ALA A 89 -16.36 44.46 44.05
CA ALA A 89 -17.79 44.22 43.86
C ALA A 89 -18.14 42.73 43.65
N ASP A 90 -17.21 41.97 43.08
CA ASP A 90 -17.44 40.61 42.58
C ASP A 90 -16.71 39.54 43.40
N ALA A 91 -15.93 39.90 44.44
CA ALA A 91 -15.28 38.89 45.30
C ALA A 91 -16.24 37.93 46.01
N SER A 92 -17.54 38.29 46.14
CA SER A 92 -18.56 37.41 46.70
C SER A 92 -18.83 36.17 45.85
N LEU A 93 -18.42 36.18 44.57
CA LEU A 93 -18.50 34.99 43.72
C LEU A 93 -17.68 33.80 44.29
N LEU A 94 -16.68 34.09 45.13
CA LEU A 94 -15.82 33.10 45.79
C LEU A 94 -16.29 32.65 47.18
N ASP A 95 -17.36 33.22 47.73
CA ASP A 95 -17.79 32.99 49.12
C ASP A 95 -17.82 31.51 49.53
N PRO A 96 -18.37 30.57 48.71
CA PRO A 96 -18.41 29.16 49.10
C PRO A 96 -17.03 28.55 49.44
N VAL A 97 -15.98 28.97 48.74
CA VAL A 97 -14.59 28.53 48.99
C VAL A 97 -13.92 29.43 50.03
N TRP A 98 -14.11 30.73 49.90
CA TRP A 98 -13.48 31.72 50.76
C TRP A 98 -13.87 31.57 52.22
N ASP A 99 -15.13 31.28 52.52
CA ASP A 99 -15.61 31.14 53.90
C ASP A 99 -14.90 30.00 54.64
N LYS A 100 -14.49 28.94 53.92
CA LYS A 100 -13.69 27.83 54.47
C LYS A 100 -12.25 28.28 54.76
N ILE A 101 -11.66 29.00 53.81
CA ILE A 101 -10.30 29.55 53.94
C ILE A 101 -10.25 30.53 55.12
N ALA A 102 -11.16 31.50 55.16
CA ALA A 102 -11.22 32.56 56.15
C ALA A 102 -11.34 32.01 57.58
N ALA A 103 -12.10 30.94 57.77
CA ALA A 103 -12.26 30.27 59.07
C ALA A 103 -10.96 29.63 59.63
N LYS A 104 -9.91 29.51 58.81
CA LYS A 104 -8.62 28.90 59.18
C LYS A 104 -7.45 29.89 59.14
N LEU A 105 -7.67 31.12 58.69
CA LEU A 105 -6.64 32.15 58.69
C LEU A 105 -6.32 32.58 60.14
N PRO A 106 -5.06 32.92 60.44
CA PRO A 106 -4.72 33.52 61.73
C PRO A 106 -5.37 34.91 61.85
N GLU A 107 -5.72 35.33 63.07
CA GLU A 107 -6.34 36.65 63.32
C GLU A 107 -5.50 37.83 62.83
N SER A 108 -4.19 37.65 62.72
CA SER A 108 -3.26 38.65 62.19
C SER A 108 -3.28 38.80 60.67
N ALA A 109 -3.96 37.92 59.94
CA ALA A 109 -4.05 37.99 58.48
C ALA A 109 -5.08 39.03 58.03
N ASP A 110 -4.71 39.82 57.02
CA ASP A 110 -5.67 40.69 56.33
C ASP A 110 -6.55 39.85 55.39
N ALA A 111 -7.63 39.31 55.95
CA ALA A 111 -8.59 38.47 55.23
C ALA A 111 -9.17 39.18 54.00
N ALA A 112 -9.44 40.49 54.07
CA ALA A 112 -10.02 41.23 52.95
C ALA A 112 -9.02 41.38 51.79
N ALA A 113 -7.75 41.70 52.09
CA ALA A 113 -6.71 41.77 51.07
C ALA A 113 -6.43 40.40 50.45
N LEU A 114 -6.37 39.33 51.25
CA LEU A 114 -6.18 37.97 50.76
C LEU A 114 -7.33 37.51 49.84
N LYS A 115 -8.59 37.80 50.20
CA LYS A 115 -9.75 37.50 49.33
C LYS A 115 -9.66 38.23 48.00
N THR A 116 -9.33 39.52 48.05
CA THR A 116 -9.19 40.37 46.87
C THR A 116 -8.09 39.84 45.94
N ASN A 117 -6.92 39.51 46.49
CA ASN A 117 -5.82 38.98 45.69
C ASN A 117 -6.11 37.57 45.14
N LEU A 118 -6.82 36.71 45.90
CA LEU A 118 -7.27 35.40 45.41
C LEU A 118 -8.24 35.57 44.24
N PHE A 119 -9.17 36.53 44.34
CA PHE A 119 -10.06 36.89 43.24
C PHE A 119 -9.29 37.39 42.02
N SER A 120 -8.34 38.30 42.20
CA SER A 120 -7.50 38.80 41.10
C SER A 120 -6.65 37.71 40.45
N MET A 121 -6.18 36.72 41.22
CA MET A 121 -5.46 35.57 40.68
C MET A 121 -6.37 34.71 39.79
N ILE A 122 -7.60 34.44 40.23
CA ILE A 122 -8.62 33.70 39.45
C ILE A 122 -9.04 34.49 38.20
N GLN A 123 -9.22 35.79 38.34
CA GLN A 123 -9.51 36.70 37.23
C GLN A 123 -8.38 36.68 36.20
N ALA A 124 -7.12 36.81 36.63
CA ALA A 124 -5.96 36.75 35.76
C ALA A 124 -5.93 35.42 34.99
N ALA A 125 -6.09 34.29 35.68
CA ALA A 125 -6.15 32.95 35.08
C ALA A 125 -7.31 32.79 34.08
N GLY A 126 -8.50 33.32 34.39
CA GLY A 126 -9.65 33.29 33.47
C GLY A 126 -9.53 34.23 32.28
N SER A 127 -8.62 35.21 32.34
CA SER A 127 -8.38 36.21 31.29
C SER A 127 -7.15 35.94 30.41
N ILE A 128 -6.52 34.77 30.56
CA ILE A 128 -5.34 34.39 29.79
C ILE A 128 -5.64 34.49 28.28
N ARG A 129 -4.74 35.14 27.54
CA ARG A 129 -4.76 35.10 26.09
C ARG A 129 -4.12 33.79 25.64
N TYR A 130 -4.75 33.14 24.68
CA TYR A 130 -4.19 32.00 23.95
C TYR A 130 -3.04 32.49 23.08
N ASP A 131 -1.92 32.86 23.70
CA ASP A 131 -0.83 33.53 23.05
C ASP A 131 0.33 32.60 22.75
N SER A 132 1.07 33.03 21.74
CA SER A 132 2.44 32.71 21.34
C SER A 132 3.44 32.20 22.37
N GLY A 133 3.35 32.54 23.65
CA GLY A 133 4.54 32.59 24.50
C GLY A 133 4.30 32.22 25.97
N ALA A 134 3.09 31.79 26.32
CA ALA A 134 2.71 31.54 27.70
C ALA A 134 3.01 32.77 28.57
N SER A 135 2.97 33.96 27.96
CA SER A 135 3.44 35.18 28.61
C SER A 135 2.51 35.58 29.74
N ASP A 136 1.20 35.40 29.54
CA ASP A 136 0.18 35.61 30.57
C ASP A 136 0.30 34.56 31.70
N LEU A 137 0.65 33.31 31.38
CA LEU A 137 0.91 32.28 32.38
C LEU A 137 2.17 32.57 33.19
N GLU A 138 3.27 32.98 32.55
CA GLU A 138 4.49 33.36 33.25
C GLU A 138 4.27 34.63 34.09
N ALA A 139 3.45 35.57 33.62
CA ALA A 139 3.05 36.74 34.39
C ALA A 139 2.27 36.35 35.66
N ILE A 140 1.36 35.38 35.58
CA ILE A 140 0.66 34.81 36.75
C ILE A 140 1.67 34.08 37.66
N ARG A 141 2.55 33.26 37.07
CA ARG A 141 3.54 32.43 37.77
C ARG A 141 4.50 33.27 38.61
N THR A 142 4.94 34.38 38.06
CA THR A 142 5.95 35.27 38.64
C THR A 142 5.36 36.42 39.45
N ASN A 143 4.03 36.61 39.45
CA ASN A 143 3.38 37.70 40.18
C ASN A 143 3.64 37.58 41.71
N PRO A 144 4.33 38.55 42.33
CA PRO A 144 4.70 38.46 43.74
C PRO A 144 3.48 38.48 44.69
N GLN A 145 2.41 39.19 44.34
CA GLN A 145 1.18 39.24 45.14
C GLN A 145 0.43 37.92 45.11
N PHE A 146 0.35 37.26 43.95
CA PHE A 146 -0.29 35.94 43.83
C PHE A 146 0.50 34.89 44.61
N ARG A 147 1.83 34.90 44.51
CA ARG A 147 2.71 34.01 45.30
C ARG A 147 2.56 34.23 46.79
N ALA A 148 2.53 35.48 47.25
CA ALA A 148 2.32 35.81 48.66
C ALA A 148 0.95 35.35 49.17
N THR A 149 -0.10 35.57 48.36
CA THR A 149 -1.48 35.15 48.69
C THR A 149 -1.59 33.63 48.77
N LEU A 150 -1.07 32.91 47.78
CA LEU A 150 -1.05 31.44 47.77
C LEU A 150 -0.30 30.88 48.99
N LYS A 151 0.86 31.45 49.33
CA LYS A 151 1.64 31.05 50.50
C LYS A 151 0.89 31.28 51.81
N ALA A 152 0.18 32.40 51.96
CA ALA A 152 -0.59 32.71 53.16
C ALA A 152 -1.77 31.74 53.34
N ILE A 153 -2.52 31.46 52.27
CA ILE A 153 -3.61 30.49 52.28
C ILE A 153 -3.09 29.08 52.60
N ALA A 154 -1.98 28.69 51.99
CA ALA A 154 -1.42 27.37 52.18
C ALA A 154 -0.85 27.14 53.59
N ALA A 155 -0.25 28.17 54.19
CA ALA A 155 0.16 28.14 55.59
C ALA A 155 -1.03 27.89 56.53
N ALA A 156 -2.20 28.48 56.25
CA ALA A 156 -3.43 28.20 57.00
C ALA A 156 -3.96 26.77 56.78
N GLY A 157 -3.65 26.16 55.62
CA GLY A 157 -3.89 24.76 55.32
C GLY A 157 -2.80 23.79 55.82
N GLY A 158 -1.80 24.28 56.56
CA GLY A 158 -0.74 23.46 57.15
C GLY A 158 0.46 23.16 56.25
N ASP A 159 0.57 23.78 55.06
CA ASP A 159 1.72 23.62 54.17
C ASP A 159 2.19 24.98 53.60
N SER A 160 3.31 25.49 54.12
CA SER A 160 3.90 26.76 53.65
C SER A 160 4.82 26.63 52.43
N GLY A 161 5.07 25.39 51.97
CA GLY A 161 5.99 25.02 50.90
C GLY A 161 5.35 24.94 49.52
N ILE A 162 4.13 25.47 49.35
CA ILE A 162 3.49 25.53 48.05
C ILE A 162 4.15 26.56 47.13
N THR A 163 4.21 26.25 45.85
CA THR A 163 4.65 27.13 44.77
C THR A 163 3.53 27.34 43.76
N MET A 164 3.70 28.33 42.87
CA MET A 164 2.75 28.52 41.77
C MET A 164 2.81 27.36 40.76
N ASP A 165 3.94 26.66 40.65
CA ASP A 165 4.07 25.46 39.83
C ASP A 165 3.19 24.33 40.37
N ASP A 166 3.04 24.18 41.70
CA ASP A 166 2.12 23.19 42.29
C ASP A 166 0.65 23.49 41.95
N PHE A 167 0.27 24.77 41.87
CA PHE A 167 -1.07 25.19 41.44
C PHE A 167 -1.31 24.88 39.95
N ILE A 168 -0.32 25.16 39.10
CA ILE A 168 -0.38 24.83 37.68
C ILE A 168 -0.48 23.31 37.50
N VAL A 169 0.40 22.52 38.13
CA VAL A 169 0.34 21.05 38.03
C VAL A 169 -1.00 20.50 38.52
N PHE A 170 -1.63 21.11 39.51
CA PHE A 170 -2.99 20.74 39.93
C PHE A 170 -4.03 20.96 38.81
N LEU A 171 -3.93 22.04 38.04
CA LEU A 171 -4.86 22.35 36.95
C LEU A 171 -4.61 21.48 35.70
N PHE A 172 -3.34 21.33 35.31
CA PHE A 172 -2.94 20.84 33.99
C PHE A 172 -2.25 19.49 33.97
N GLY A 173 -1.74 19.08 35.14
CA GLY A 173 -0.78 18.02 35.22
C GLY A 173 0.66 18.46 34.95
N ASP A 174 1.57 17.49 34.99
CA ASP A 174 2.99 17.69 34.72
C ASP A 174 3.47 17.07 33.40
N GLY A 175 2.56 16.56 32.56
CA GLY A 175 2.86 15.79 31.36
C GLY A 175 3.31 14.34 31.63
N GLY A 176 3.43 13.95 32.91
CA GLY A 176 3.84 12.62 33.32
C GLY A 176 2.76 11.92 34.13
N SER A 177 3.12 11.54 35.36
CA SER A 177 2.25 10.76 36.25
C SER A 177 1.13 11.55 36.91
N ARG A 178 1.14 12.89 36.81
CA ARG A 178 0.12 13.76 37.40
C ARG A 178 -0.71 14.35 36.27
N ASP A 179 -1.94 13.87 36.14
CA ASP A 179 -2.88 14.26 35.08
C ASP A 179 -3.48 15.67 35.24
N GLY A 180 -3.67 16.12 36.49
CA GLY A 180 -4.37 17.36 36.80
C GLY A 180 -5.86 17.29 36.46
N ILE A 181 -6.54 18.43 36.53
CA ILE A 181 -7.96 18.51 36.15
C ILE A 181 -8.14 18.22 34.66
N GLU A 182 -7.28 18.79 33.82
CA GLU A 182 -7.32 18.60 32.37
C GLU A 182 -7.19 17.11 31.99
N GLY A 183 -6.19 16.42 32.53
CA GLY A 183 -6.00 14.99 32.24
C GLY A 183 -7.14 14.15 32.80
N ASN A 184 -7.74 14.55 33.93
CA ASN A 184 -8.96 13.92 34.44
C ASN A 184 -10.17 14.12 33.51
N ILE A 185 -10.32 15.28 32.88
CA ILE A 185 -11.35 15.52 31.84
C ILE A 185 -11.09 14.60 30.65
N ARG A 186 -9.86 14.56 30.12
CA ARG A 186 -9.49 13.69 28.99
C ARG A 186 -9.75 12.22 29.28
N ALA A 187 -9.34 11.76 30.46
CA ALA A 187 -9.57 10.41 30.92
C ALA A 187 -11.06 10.09 31.07
N ALA A 188 -11.90 11.06 31.41
CA ALA A 188 -13.35 10.89 31.47
C ALA A 188 -13.98 10.91 30.06
N VAL A 189 -13.56 11.83 29.19
CA VAL A 189 -14.04 11.90 27.79
C VAL A 189 -13.71 10.63 27.04
N SER A 190 -12.47 10.13 27.11
CA SER A 190 -12.01 8.90 26.43
C SER A 190 -12.77 7.62 26.81
N LYS A 191 -13.55 7.65 27.91
CA LYS A 191 -14.39 6.54 28.37
C LYS A 191 -15.84 6.65 27.93
N LEU A 192 -16.23 7.75 27.29
CA LEU A 192 -17.58 7.95 26.80
C LEU A 192 -17.85 7.07 25.58
N SER A 193 -19.09 6.62 25.43
CA SER A 193 -19.57 6.12 24.15
C SER A 193 -19.72 7.27 23.13
N SER A 194 -19.81 6.91 21.86
CA SER A 194 -20.07 7.86 20.77
C SER A 194 -21.30 8.74 21.00
N TYR A 195 -22.38 8.17 21.54
CA TYR A 195 -23.62 8.91 21.83
C TYR A 195 -23.44 9.86 23.03
N GLU A 196 -22.74 9.42 24.06
CA GLU A 196 -22.45 10.26 25.23
C GLU A 196 -21.53 11.42 24.87
N LEU A 197 -20.54 11.22 24.00
CA LEU A 197 -19.70 12.30 23.47
C LEU A 197 -20.54 13.34 22.73
N LEU A 198 -21.42 12.92 21.81
CA LEU A 198 -22.33 13.85 21.13
C LEU A 198 -23.25 14.57 22.11
N SER A 199 -23.75 13.85 23.10
CA SER A 199 -24.63 14.44 24.10
C SER A 199 -23.89 15.43 25.01
N LEU A 200 -22.63 15.16 25.33
CA LEU A 200 -21.74 16.08 26.04
C LEU A 200 -21.57 17.37 25.22
N LEU A 201 -21.23 17.25 23.94
CA LEU A 201 -21.07 18.40 23.05
C LEU A 201 -22.38 19.20 22.88
N SER A 202 -23.54 18.59 23.14
CA SER A 202 -24.86 19.22 23.06
C SER A 202 -25.39 19.89 24.31
N SER A 203 -24.69 19.77 25.45
CA SER A 203 -25.24 20.19 26.72
C SER A 203 -24.19 20.82 27.63
N ASN A 204 -24.31 22.13 27.84
CA ASN A 204 -23.49 22.87 28.80
C ASN A 204 -23.57 22.29 30.22
N ASP A 205 -24.75 21.78 30.61
CA ASP A 205 -24.94 21.11 31.88
C ASP A 205 -24.07 19.85 31.99
N LYS A 206 -23.95 19.07 30.90
CA LYS A 206 -23.08 17.89 30.86
C LYS A 206 -21.60 18.26 30.83
N ILE A 207 -21.21 19.30 30.10
CA ILE A 207 -19.83 19.82 30.11
C ILE A 207 -19.47 20.27 31.53
N THR A 208 -20.37 20.96 32.22
CA THR A 208 -20.13 21.38 33.60
C THR A 208 -20.12 20.20 34.56
N ALA A 209 -21.02 19.22 34.39
CA ALA A 209 -21.01 18.01 35.21
C ALA A 209 -19.67 17.27 35.06
N LEU A 210 -19.17 17.14 33.84
CA LEU A 210 -17.86 16.56 33.55
C LEU A 210 -16.72 17.33 34.24
N LEU A 211 -16.71 18.66 34.11
CA LEU A 211 -15.68 19.49 34.74
C LEU A 211 -15.73 19.42 36.27
N THR A 212 -16.93 19.50 36.86
CA THR A 212 -17.10 19.41 38.31
C THR A 212 -16.73 18.02 38.83
N GLN A 213 -16.98 16.96 38.06
CA GLN A 213 -16.51 15.61 38.36
C GLN A 213 -14.98 15.52 38.30
N ALA A 214 -14.35 16.08 37.27
CA ALA A 214 -12.89 16.10 37.15
C ALA A 214 -12.24 16.88 38.30
N LEU A 215 -12.81 18.04 38.65
CA LEU A 215 -12.39 18.84 39.80
C LEU A 215 -12.57 18.08 41.12
N ALA A 216 -13.72 17.42 41.33
CA ALA A 216 -13.97 16.63 42.53
C ALA A 216 -12.95 15.49 42.66
N LYS A 217 -12.66 14.79 41.56
CA LYS A 217 -11.64 13.76 41.51
C LYS A 217 -10.25 14.33 41.85
N GLN A 218 -9.90 15.48 41.27
CA GLN A 218 -8.63 16.15 41.54
C GLN A 218 -8.49 16.57 43.01
N LEU A 219 -9.52 17.16 43.61
CA LEU A 219 -9.53 17.57 45.01
C LEU A 219 -9.41 16.37 45.98
N ALA A 220 -9.86 15.19 45.58
CA ALA A 220 -9.72 13.97 46.37
C ALA A 220 -8.28 13.39 46.37
N GLN A 221 -7.42 13.80 45.44
CA GLN A 221 -6.04 13.29 45.32
C GLN A 221 -5.06 14.06 46.22
N THR A 222 -5.32 14.06 47.53
CA THR A 222 -4.54 14.80 48.54
C THR A 222 -3.09 14.30 48.68
N ASP A 223 -2.84 13.01 48.49
CA ASP A 223 -1.48 12.44 48.56
C ASP A 223 -0.61 12.79 47.34
N GLN A 224 -1.22 13.16 46.21
CA GLN A 224 -0.52 13.40 44.94
C GLN A 224 -0.37 14.89 44.62
N TYR A 225 -1.26 15.73 45.15
CA TYR A 225 -1.30 17.16 44.87
C TYR A 225 -1.34 17.97 46.17
N LYS A 226 -0.27 18.73 46.43
CA LYS A 226 -0.18 19.63 47.59
C LYS A 226 -1.37 20.59 47.65
N PHE A 227 -1.78 21.15 46.52
CA PHE A 227 -2.92 22.07 46.45
C PHE A 227 -4.22 21.39 46.90
N SER A 228 -4.46 20.14 46.52
CA SER A 228 -5.61 19.35 47.00
C SER A 228 -5.54 19.12 48.52
N ALA A 229 -4.37 18.75 49.06
CA ALA A 229 -4.18 18.56 50.50
C ALA A 229 -4.46 19.86 51.29
N ILE A 230 -3.92 20.98 50.84
CA ILE A 230 -4.13 22.31 51.42
C ILE A 230 -5.62 22.65 51.46
N LEU A 231 -6.33 22.52 50.33
CA LEU A 231 -7.76 22.80 50.26
C LEU A 231 -8.57 21.86 51.18
N GLY A 232 -8.20 20.59 51.24
CA GLY A 232 -8.82 19.61 52.14
C GLY A 232 -8.65 19.99 53.62
N HIS A 233 -7.46 20.41 54.05
CA HIS A 233 -7.20 20.87 55.43
C HIS A 233 -7.93 22.17 55.76
N LEU A 234 -8.13 23.04 54.77
CA LEU A 234 -8.95 24.24 54.90
C LEU A 234 -10.46 23.93 54.96
N GLY A 235 -10.86 22.67 54.73
CA GLY A 235 -12.26 22.25 54.71
C GLY A 235 -13.00 22.63 53.44
N VAL A 236 -12.27 22.94 52.36
CA VAL A 236 -12.85 23.21 51.03
C VAL A 236 -13.23 21.88 50.39
N THR A 237 -14.49 21.74 50.02
CA THR A 237 -15.02 20.55 49.35
C THR A 237 -15.20 20.78 47.84
N ALA A 238 -15.42 19.69 47.10
CA ALA A 238 -15.81 19.78 45.69
C ALA A 238 -17.12 20.55 45.47
N GLN A 239 -18.06 20.49 46.44
CA GLN A 239 -19.32 21.21 46.36
C GLN A 239 -19.12 22.73 46.52
N ASP A 240 -18.20 23.15 47.38
CA ASP A 240 -17.84 24.56 47.56
C ASP A 240 -17.26 25.10 46.26
N ALA A 241 -16.30 24.38 45.67
CA ALA A 241 -15.71 24.74 44.39
C ALA A 241 -16.76 24.78 43.27
N ALA A 242 -17.62 23.76 43.15
CA ALA A 242 -18.72 23.74 42.18
C ALA A 242 -19.74 24.89 42.37
N SER A 243 -19.93 25.37 43.60
CA SER A 243 -20.83 26.49 43.90
C SER A 243 -20.19 27.83 43.54
N ALA A 244 -18.91 28.01 43.84
CA ALA A 244 -18.16 29.17 43.35
C ALA A 244 -18.13 29.16 41.82
N ILE A 245 -17.95 27.98 41.19
CA ILE A 245 -18.09 27.77 39.75
C ILE A 245 -19.37 28.42 39.26
N ARG A 246 -20.53 27.98 39.79
CA ARG A 246 -21.89 28.45 39.53
C ARG A 246 -22.13 29.94 39.75
N ASN A 247 -21.60 30.52 40.81
CA ASN A 247 -21.81 31.95 41.09
C ASN A 247 -21.29 32.82 39.95
N PHE A 248 -20.05 32.54 39.59
CA PHE A 248 -19.37 33.11 38.46
C PHE A 248 -20.21 32.92 37.18
N GLN A 249 -20.82 31.74 36.98
CA GLN A 249 -21.58 31.40 35.77
C GLN A 249 -22.77 32.29 35.58
N ASN A 250 -23.49 32.49 36.67
CA ASN A 250 -24.66 33.36 36.69
C ASN A 250 -24.29 34.84 36.46
N LYS A 251 -23.00 35.20 36.59
CA LYS A 251 -22.50 36.56 36.41
C LYS A 251 -22.09 36.86 34.96
N LEU A 252 -21.47 35.91 34.26
CA LEU A 252 -20.93 36.12 32.91
C LEU A 252 -21.98 35.90 31.82
N GLN A 253 -21.91 36.68 30.75
CA GLN A 253 -22.85 36.64 29.63
C GLN A 253 -22.29 35.86 28.42
N TYR A 254 -20.97 35.86 28.25
CA TYR A 254 -20.30 35.26 27.08
C TYR A 254 -19.71 33.87 27.36
N ASP A 255 -20.04 33.29 28.51
CA ASP A 255 -19.51 32.02 28.98
C ASP A 255 -19.90 30.85 28.10
N VAL A 256 -21.18 30.73 27.77
CA VAL A 256 -21.73 29.65 26.96
C VAL A 256 -21.20 29.66 25.52
N PRO A 257 -21.25 30.78 24.76
CA PRO A 257 -20.70 30.82 23.40
C PRO A 257 -19.21 30.45 23.37
N ALA A 258 -18.41 30.96 24.29
CA ALA A 258 -16.99 30.66 24.36
C ALA A 258 -16.68 29.20 24.72
N ILE A 259 -17.44 28.58 25.64
CA ILE A 259 -17.27 27.15 25.94
C ILE A 259 -17.60 26.29 24.72
N ASN A 260 -18.65 26.64 23.98
CA ASN A 260 -19.00 25.92 22.77
C ASN A 260 -17.88 26.03 21.73
N ALA A 261 -17.35 27.24 21.53
CA ALA A 261 -16.19 27.49 20.68
C ALA A 261 -14.97 26.65 21.09
N LEU A 262 -14.63 26.62 22.39
CA LEU A 262 -13.51 25.86 22.92
C LEU A 262 -13.72 24.35 22.85
N ALA A 263 -14.95 23.87 23.08
CA ALA A 263 -15.28 22.45 22.96
C ALA A 263 -15.13 21.97 21.51
N VAL A 264 -15.56 22.77 20.53
CA VAL A 264 -15.35 22.47 19.10
C VAL A 264 -13.87 22.52 18.73
N ALA A 265 -13.13 23.53 19.22
CA ALA A 265 -11.69 23.63 19.00
C ALA A 265 -10.95 22.41 19.59
N TYR A 266 -11.35 21.98 20.78
CA TYR A 266 -10.81 20.78 21.44
C TYR A 266 -11.10 19.51 20.64
N VAL A 267 -12.35 19.31 20.21
CA VAL A 267 -12.72 18.19 19.32
C VAL A 267 -11.89 18.20 18.05
N ARG A 268 -11.68 19.37 17.45
CA ARG A 268 -10.88 19.50 16.23
C ARG A 268 -9.40 19.24 16.46
N SER A 269 -8.82 19.68 17.57
CA SER A 269 -7.40 19.43 17.89
C SER A 269 -7.12 17.96 18.16
N GLU A 270 -8.11 17.22 18.65
CA GLU A 270 -8.02 15.80 18.98
C GLU A 270 -8.66 14.89 17.91
N ALA A 271 -9.12 15.46 16.78
CA ALA A 271 -9.78 14.70 15.73
C ALA A 271 -8.76 13.93 14.89
N GLU A 272 -8.85 12.60 14.94
CA GLU A 272 -8.08 11.68 14.13
C GLU A 272 -8.94 11.09 13.02
N ALA A 273 -8.48 11.17 11.77
CA ALA A 273 -9.15 10.52 10.65
C ALA A 273 -8.62 9.11 10.41
N ALA A 274 -9.55 8.18 10.15
CA ALA A 274 -9.24 6.85 9.64
C ALA A 274 -9.99 6.65 8.32
N ALA A 275 -9.29 6.11 7.31
CA ALA A 275 -9.85 5.84 5.99
C ALA A 275 -9.73 4.34 5.65
N ALA A 276 -10.84 3.73 5.24
CA ALA A 276 -10.84 2.41 4.63
C ALA A 276 -10.78 2.56 3.10
N VAL A 277 -9.70 2.06 2.48
CA VAL A 277 -9.49 2.12 1.02
C VAL A 277 -10.12 0.87 0.38
N SER A 278 -10.84 1.03 -0.72
CA SER A 278 -11.35 -0.10 -1.51
C SER A 278 -10.21 -0.84 -2.22
N GLU A 279 -10.42 -2.12 -2.54
CA GLU A 279 -9.42 -2.93 -3.26
C GLU A 279 -9.01 -2.32 -4.61
N ASP A 280 -9.96 -1.66 -5.29
CA ASP A 280 -9.71 -0.96 -6.55
C ASP A 280 -9.03 0.41 -6.37
N GLY A 281 -8.82 0.88 -5.13
CA GLY A 281 -8.23 2.18 -4.80
C GLY A 281 -9.09 3.40 -5.17
N LEU A 282 -10.26 3.17 -5.79
CA LEU A 282 -11.15 4.22 -6.31
C LEU A 282 -12.01 4.86 -5.22
N GLN A 283 -12.09 4.26 -4.03
CA GLN A 283 -12.90 4.75 -2.92
C GLN A 283 -12.12 4.74 -1.61
N GLN A 284 -12.36 5.77 -0.80
CA GLN A 284 -11.89 5.85 0.58
C GLN A 284 -13.06 6.24 1.47
N LYS A 285 -13.38 5.44 2.48
CA LYS A 285 -14.43 5.74 3.45
C LYS A 285 -13.82 6.30 4.73
N PHE A 286 -14.04 7.59 4.98
CA PHE A 286 -13.51 8.29 6.14
C PHE A 286 -14.42 8.14 7.37
N SER A 287 -13.76 8.08 8.52
CA SER A 287 -14.36 8.15 9.85
C SER A 287 -13.48 9.01 10.75
N LEU A 288 -14.08 9.66 11.75
CA LEU A 288 -13.33 10.46 12.73
C LEU A 288 -13.39 9.81 14.10
N LYS A 289 -12.29 9.94 14.85
CA LYS A 289 -12.20 9.63 16.27
C LYS A 289 -11.75 10.85 17.05
N VAL A 290 -12.18 10.96 18.30
CA VAL A 290 -11.69 11.95 19.27
C VAL A 290 -11.32 11.18 20.51
N LEU A 291 -10.05 11.27 20.93
CA LEU A 291 -9.54 10.52 22.09
C LEU A 291 -9.90 9.02 22.02
N GLY A 292 -9.78 8.42 20.84
CA GLY A 292 -10.10 7.01 20.59
C GLY A 292 -11.60 6.69 20.36
N ILE A 293 -12.51 7.63 20.56
CA ILE A 293 -13.96 7.42 20.41
C ILE A 293 -14.41 7.83 19.01
N SER A 294 -15.05 6.90 18.28
CA SER A 294 -15.61 7.20 16.96
C SER A 294 -16.76 8.20 17.05
N ILE A 295 -16.71 9.25 16.21
CA ILE A 295 -17.84 10.15 16.00
C ILE A 295 -18.81 9.47 15.02
N PRO A 296 -20.10 9.30 15.38
CA PRO A 296 -21.09 8.72 14.48
C PRO A 296 -21.22 9.54 13.19
N SER A 297 -21.30 8.87 12.03
CA SER A 297 -21.45 9.55 10.74
C SER A 297 -22.70 10.42 10.66
N VAL A 298 -23.77 10.08 11.40
CA VAL A 298 -25.00 10.90 11.49
C VAL A 298 -24.77 12.29 12.12
N ALA A 299 -23.70 12.45 12.91
CA ALA A 299 -23.32 13.74 13.48
C ALA A 299 -22.34 14.51 12.60
N LEU A 300 -21.86 13.90 11.51
CA LEU A 300 -20.90 14.48 10.59
C LEU A 300 -21.57 14.86 9.28
N GLN A 301 -21.16 16.00 8.74
CA GLN A 301 -21.45 16.40 7.37
C GLN A 301 -20.14 16.50 6.60
N TRP A 302 -19.94 15.56 5.69
CA TRP A 302 -18.79 15.55 4.80
C TRP A 302 -19.05 16.34 3.52
N SER A 303 -18.04 17.06 3.04
CA SER A 303 -18.11 17.84 1.80
C SER A 303 -16.74 17.99 1.13
N LYS A 304 -16.74 18.10 -0.20
CA LYS A 304 -15.57 18.56 -0.98
C LYS A 304 -15.46 20.08 -0.88
N VAL A 305 -14.30 20.60 -0.51
CA VAL A 305 -14.01 22.04 -0.42
C VAL A 305 -13.37 22.56 -1.70
N SER A 306 -12.39 21.82 -2.23
CA SER A 306 -11.66 22.14 -3.45
C SER A 306 -11.01 20.90 -4.06
N GLY A 307 -10.43 21.00 -5.26
CA GLY A 307 -9.70 19.92 -5.93
C GLY A 307 -10.32 19.51 -7.25
N SER A 308 -10.02 18.29 -7.70
CA SER A 308 -10.52 17.75 -8.96
C SER A 308 -12.06 17.61 -8.98
N ASP A 309 -12.66 17.88 -10.12
CA ASP A 309 -14.09 17.64 -10.39
C ASP A 309 -14.44 16.16 -10.37
N ASP A 310 -13.47 15.29 -10.65
CA ASP A 310 -13.64 13.83 -10.62
C ASP A 310 -13.84 13.28 -9.21
N VAL A 311 -13.43 14.02 -8.18
CA VAL A 311 -13.62 13.57 -6.79
C VAL A 311 -15.06 13.88 -6.36
N THR A 312 -15.78 12.83 -5.97
CA THR A 312 -17.09 12.92 -5.31
C THR A 312 -16.95 12.61 -3.83
N VAL A 313 -17.58 13.43 -2.98
CA VAL A 313 -17.64 13.21 -1.51
C VAL A 313 -19.10 13.04 -1.11
N LYS A 314 -19.44 11.89 -0.53
CA LYS A 314 -20.77 11.58 -0.02
C LYS A 314 -20.91 12.01 1.45
N PRO A 315 -22.14 12.28 1.94
CA PRO A 315 -22.37 12.69 3.33
C PRO A 315 -21.90 11.69 4.39
N ASP A 316 -21.71 10.41 4.04
CA ASP A 316 -21.25 9.36 4.95
C ASP A 316 -19.72 9.26 5.06
N GLY A 317 -18.99 10.18 4.42
CA GLY A 317 -17.53 10.20 4.41
C GLY A 317 -16.90 9.35 3.30
N THR A 318 -17.71 8.78 2.40
CA THR A 318 -17.17 8.08 1.22
C THR A 318 -16.69 9.08 0.18
N VAL A 319 -15.39 9.05 -0.10
CA VAL A 319 -14.74 9.79 -1.19
C VAL A 319 -14.47 8.82 -2.32
N SER A 320 -14.76 9.20 -3.56
CA SER A 320 -14.58 8.33 -4.72
C SER A 320 -14.17 9.08 -5.97
N ILE A 321 -13.48 8.38 -6.88
CA ILE A 321 -13.22 8.82 -8.26
C ILE A 321 -13.87 7.83 -9.26
N PRO A 322 -14.23 8.27 -10.49
CA PRO A 322 -14.69 7.39 -11.55
C PRO A 322 -13.66 6.29 -11.91
N PRO A 323 -14.09 5.12 -12.43
CA PRO A 323 -13.18 4.03 -12.77
C PRO A 323 -12.17 4.33 -13.89
N ASP A 324 -12.46 5.31 -14.74
CA ASP A 324 -11.62 5.80 -15.81
C ASP A 324 -10.60 6.87 -15.35
N VAL A 325 -10.71 7.35 -14.12
CA VAL A 325 -9.78 8.30 -13.51
C VAL A 325 -8.74 7.53 -12.70
N GLU A 326 -7.49 7.58 -13.13
CA GLU A 326 -6.40 6.85 -12.47
C GLU A 326 -6.03 7.46 -11.12
N ARG A 327 -6.06 8.79 -11.01
CA ARG A 327 -5.66 9.53 -9.81
C ARG A 327 -6.35 10.88 -9.76
N ALA A 328 -6.90 11.24 -8.61
CA ALA A 328 -7.36 12.60 -8.36
C ALA A 328 -7.22 12.98 -6.89
N SER A 329 -7.04 14.28 -6.63
CA SER A 329 -6.94 14.84 -5.29
C SER A 329 -8.04 15.87 -5.02
N ALA A 330 -8.47 15.95 -3.77
CA ALA A 330 -9.38 17.00 -3.30
C ALA A 330 -9.17 17.32 -1.82
N VAL A 331 -9.45 18.56 -1.42
CA VAL A 331 -9.58 18.93 -0.01
C VAL A 331 -10.98 18.56 0.44
N ILE A 332 -11.08 17.63 1.40
CA ILE A 332 -12.34 17.25 2.02
C ILE A 332 -12.44 17.88 3.40
N GLN A 333 -13.67 18.04 3.87
CA GLN A 333 -13.97 18.61 5.17
C GLN A 333 -15.10 17.83 5.83
N ALA A 334 -14.98 17.63 7.14
CA ALA A 334 -16.08 17.17 7.99
C ALA A 334 -16.51 18.29 8.93
N LYS A 335 -17.82 18.50 9.02
CA LYS A 335 -18.44 19.40 9.99
C LYS A 335 -19.24 18.59 11.00
N VAL A 336 -19.15 18.94 12.27
CA VAL A 336 -20.07 18.43 13.30
C VAL A 336 -21.33 19.29 13.29
N LEU A 337 -22.50 18.66 13.31
CA LEU A 337 -23.76 19.39 13.48
C LEU A 337 -23.73 20.13 14.81
N ASN A 338 -23.96 21.45 14.79
CA ASN A 338 -23.94 22.25 16.02
C ASN A 338 -25.14 21.88 16.88
N PRO A 339 -24.93 21.29 18.05
CA PRO A 339 -26.03 20.78 18.84
C PRO A 339 -26.82 21.88 19.58
N TYR A 340 -26.30 23.11 19.67
CA TYR A 340 -26.98 24.26 20.28
C TYR A 340 -27.83 25.05 19.30
N GLY A 341 -28.01 24.53 18.07
CA GLY A 341 -28.53 25.30 16.95
C GLY A 341 -27.45 26.17 16.31
N GLY A 342 -27.68 26.57 15.05
CA GLY A 342 -26.71 27.32 14.25
C GLY A 342 -25.98 26.45 13.23
N SER A 343 -25.00 27.05 12.55
CA SER A 343 -24.29 26.42 11.44
C SER A 343 -23.38 25.27 11.93
N PRO A 344 -23.31 24.14 11.19
CA PRO A 344 -22.35 23.08 11.46
C PRO A 344 -20.91 23.61 11.51
N LYS A 345 -20.12 23.12 12.46
CA LYS A 345 -18.76 23.59 12.71
C LYS A 345 -17.75 22.61 12.15
N VAL A 346 -16.73 23.11 11.45
CA VAL A 346 -15.65 22.30 10.89
C VAL A 346 -14.91 21.60 12.02
N ILE A 347 -14.59 20.32 11.91
CA ILE A 347 -13.74 19.62 12.89
C ILE A 347 -12.62 18.80 12.24
N PHE A 348 -12.62 18.73 10.92
CA PHE A 348 -11.58 18.06 10.15
C PHE A 348 -11.52 18.65 8.75
N GLN A 349 -10.32 18.88 8.24
CA GLN A 349 -10.08 19.27 6.85
C GLN A 349 -8.71 18.75 6.40
N GLN A 350 -8.68 18.03 5.29
CA GLN A 350 -7.45 17.43 4.77
C GLN A 350 -7.52 17.29 3.25
N GLU A 351 -6.37 17.44 2.58
CA GLU A 351 -6.21 16.99 1.19
C GLU A 351 -6.10 15.47 1.14
N VAL A 352 -6.91 14.85 0.29
CA VAL A 352 -6.93 13.40 0.07
C VAL A 352 -6.66 13.12 -1.41
N THR A 353 -5.87 12.09 -1.66
CA THR A 353 -5.59 11.58 -3.01
C THR A 353 -6.14 10.17 -3.13
N LEU A 354 -6.99 9.96 -4.13
CA LEU A 354 -7.41 8.63 -4.56
C LEU A 354 -6.54 8.20 -5.73
N GLN A 355 -6.14 6.94 -5.71
CA GLN A 355 -5.34 6.35 -6.76
C GLN A 355 -5.88 4.97 -7.04
N ALA A 356 -6.32 4.75 -8.27
CA ALA A 356 -6.77 3.45 -8.72
C ALA A 356 -5.64 2.42 -8.52
N ALA A 357 -5.98 1.26 -7.97
CA ALA A 357 -5.06 0.15 -7.87
C ALA A 357 -4.48 -0.15 -9.26
N ALA A 358 -3.16 -0.40 -9.31
CA ALA A 358 -2.51 -0.79 -10.55
C ALA A 358 -3.21 -2.06 -11.07
N SER A 359 -3.76 -2.01 -12.28
CA SER A 359 -4.16 -3.24 -12.97
C SER A 359 -2.91 -4.08 -13.22
N ALA A 360 -3.06 -5.41 -13.26
CA ALA A 360 -1.99 -6.29 -13.72
C ALA A 360 -1.53 -5.78 -15.09
N SER A 361 -0.30 -5.28 -15.16
CA SER A 361 0.28 -4.80 -16.41
C SER A 361 0.82 -5.99 -17.16
N PHE A 362 0.51 -6.09 -18.45
CA PHE A 362 1.05 -7.15 -19.28
C PHE A 362 2.57 -7.02 -19.38
N PRO A 363 3.36 -8.06 -19.05
CA PRO A 363 4.82 -7.97 -18.98
C PRO A 363 5.44 -7.97 -20.38
N VAL A 364 5.33 -6.85 -21.11
CA VAL A 364 5.74 -6.74 -22.53
C VAL A 364 7.13 -7.32 -22.76
N GLN A 365 8.12 -6.99 -21.92
CA GLN A 365 9.49 -7.44 -22.11
C GLN A 365 9.69 -8.94 -21.89
N SER A 366 9.04 -9.51 -20.88
CA SER A 366 9.08 -10.96 -20.63
C SER A 366 8.41 -11.71 -21.78
N PHE A 367 7.28 -11.21 -22.28
CA PHE A 367 6.61 -11.76 -23.44
C PHE A 367 7.50 -11.72 -24.70
N LEU A 368 8.08 -10.56 -25.04
CA LEU A 368 8.97 -10.41 -26.20
C LEU A 368 10.18 -11.35 -26.11
N THR A 369 10.77 -11.51 -24.93
CA THR A 369 11.90 -12.42 -24.71
C THR A 369 11.53 -13.87 -25.00
N ARG A 370 10.37 -14.34 -24.51
CA ARG A 370 9.87 -15.70 -24.79
C ARG A 370 9.63 -15.91 -26.28
N MET A 371 9.05 -14.91 -26.94
CA MET A 371 8.72 -14.99 -28.36
C MET A 371 9.96 -14.93 -29.26
N ALA A 372 10.97 -14.15 -28.90
CA ALA A 372 12.27 -14.15 -29.58
C ALA A 372 12.96 -15.53 -29.49
N LYS A 373 12.89 -16.20 -28.33
CA LYS A 373 13.41 -17.57 -28.16
C LYS A 373 12.67 -18.57 -29.05
N LEU A 374 11.34 -18.45 -29.15
CA LEU A 374 10.52 -19.28 -30.03
C LEU A 374 10.86 -19.05 -31.51
N GLN A 375 11.00 -17.79 -31.94
CA GLN A 375 11.38 -17.45 -33.30
C GLN A 375 12.77 -17.96 -33.67
N ALA A 376 13.75 -17.82 -32.77
CA ALA A 376 15.09 -18.38 -32.96
C ALA A 376 15.03 -19.91 -33.16
N SER A 377 14.18 -20.58 -32.38
CA SER A 377 13.98 -22.04 -32.48
C SER A 377 13.20 -22.46 -33.72
N LEU A 378 12.32 -21.60 -34.23
CA LEU A 378 11.65 -21.79 -35.51
C LEU A 378 12.63 -21.66 -36.68
N MET A 379 13.54 -20.68 -36.63
CA MET A 379 14.59 -20.47 -37.64
C MET A 379 15.60 -21.62 -37.73
N GLN A 380 15.76 -22.41 -36.66
CA GLN A 380 16.58 -23.62 -36.64
C GLN A 380 15.89 -24.84 -37.29
N GLY A 381 14.58 -24.75 -37.55
CA GLY A 381 13.79 -25.78 -38.22
C GLY A 381 13.95 -25.80 -39.74
N ASP A 382 13.03 -26.47 -40.41
CA ASP A 382 13.05 -26.55 -41.87
C ASP A 382 12.54 -25.24 -42.50
N ALA A 383 13.00 -24.90 -43.71
CA ALA A 383 12.48 -23.74 -44.44
C ALA A 383 10.94 -23.78 -44.64
N ALA A 384 10.37 -24.98 -44.74
CA ALA A 384 8.92 -25.19 -44.80
C ALA A 384 8.20 -24.78 -43.51
N ASP A 385 8.81 -24.93 -42.33
CA ASP A 385 8.24 -24.51 -41.04
C ASP A 385 8.12 -22.99 -40.99
N ILE A 386 9.21 -22.30 -41.34
CA ILE A 386 9.26 -20.84 -41.41
C ILE A 386 8.20 -20.34 -42.41
N GLN A 387 8.09 -20.99 -43.58
CA GLN A 387 7.12 -20.60 -44.59
C GLN A 387 5.68 -20.87 -44.14
N ALA A 388 5.40 -21.96 -43.44
CA ALA A 388 4.08 -22.25 -42.91
C ALA A 388 3.61 -21.18 -41.92
N VAL A 389 4.47 -20.79 -40.98
CA VAL A 389 4.17 -19.72 -40.00
C VAL A 389 4.00 -18.37 -40.68
N LYS A 390 4.84 -18.03 -41.69
CA LYS A 390 4.66 -16.83 -42.51
C LYS A 390 3.33 -16.85 -43.27
N ASN A 391 2.97 -17.98 -43.87
CA ASN A 391 1.71 -18.12 -44.59
C ASN A 391 0.50 -17.95 -43.67
N LEU A 392 0.53 -18.52 -42.46
CA LEU A 392 -0.53 -18.32 -41.46
C LEU A 392 -0.63 -16.84 -41.05
N ARG A 393 0.50 -16.19 -40.75
CA ARG A 393 0.52 -14.75 -40.43
C ARG A 393 -0.10 -13.92 -41.55
N ASP A 394 0.28 -14.20 -42.80
CA ASP A 394 -0.20 -13.47 -43.96
C ASP A 394 -1.68 -13.78 -44.25
N GLU A 395 -2.17 -14.97 -43.90
CA GLU A 395 -3.58 -15.36 -43.98
C GLU A 395 -4.42 -14.64 -42.90
N LEU A 396 -3.94 -14.60 -41.65
CA LEU A 396 -4.56 -13.86 -40.56
C LEU A 396 -4.66 -12.35 -40.87
N ALA A 397 -3.60 -11.77 -41.45
CA ALA A 397 -3.59 -10.36 -41.85
C ALA A 397 -4.58 -10.03 -42.98
N LYS A 398 -5.07 -11.04 -43.72
CA LYS A 398 -6.06 -10.90 -44.79
C LYS A 398 -7.50 -11.13 -44.31
N LEU A 399 -7.71 -11.58 -43.09
CA LEU A 399 -9.06 -11.74 -42.56
C LEU A 399 -9.73 -10.37 -42.45
N SER A 400 -10.80 -10.19 -43.22
CA SER A 400 -11.65 -9.01 -43.06
C SER A 400 -12.34 -9.02 -41.69
N PRO A 401 -12.69 -7.87 -41.13
CA PRO A 401 -13.41 -7.82 -39.86
C PRO A 401 -14.74 -8.59 -39.90
N ALA A 402 -15.41 -8.67 -41.06
CA ALA A 402 -16.61 -9.48 -41.24
C ALA A 402 -16.35 -10.99 -41.13
N GLN A 403 -15.22 -11.47 -41.64
CA GLN A 403 -14.81 -12.87 -41.48
C GLN A 403 -14.51 -13.16 -40.02
N VAL A 404 -13.70 -12.34 -39.35
CA VAL A 404 -13.38 -12.52 -37.92
C VAL A 404 -14.65 -12.48 -37.07
N SER A 405 -15.55 -11.53 -37.35
CA SER A 405 -16.87 -11.40 -36.72
C SER A 405 -17.71 -12.68 -36.83
N LYS A 406 -17.62 -13.41 -37.96
CA LYS A 406 -18.27 -14.71 -38.13
C LYS A 406 -17.62 -15.77 -37.24
N LEU A 407 -16.28 -15.82 -37.20
CA LEU A 407 -15.50 -16.78 -36.40
C LEU A 407 -15.73 -16.61 -34.89
N LEU A 408 -15.94 -15.37 -34.44
CA LEU A 408 -16.22 -15.04 -33.04
C LEU A 408 -17.70 -15.18 -32.64
N SER A 409 -18.59 -15.61 -33.54
CA SER A 409 -20.03 -15.65 -33.26
C SER A 409 -20.42 -16.47 -32.02
N PRO A 410 -19.85 -17.67 -31.79
CA PRO A 410 -20.15 -18.45 -30.58
C PRO A 410 -19.93 -17.67 -29.28
N VAL A 411 -18.82 -16.93 -29.17
CA VAL A 411 -18.51 -16.09 -28.00
C VAL A 411 -19.32 -14.78 -28.01
N TRP A 412 -19.56 -14.20 -29.18
CA TRP A 412 -20.27 -12.93 -29.32
C TRP A 412 -21.76 -13.03 -28.97
N THR A 413 -22.42 -14.13 -29.32
CA THR A 413 -23.85 -14.32 -29.06
C THR A 413 -24.23 -14.10 -27.59
N PRO A 414 -23.63 -14.78 -26.59
CA PRO A 414 -23.94 -14.54 -25.18
C PRO A 414 -23.61 -13.11 -24.74
N ILE A 415 -22.45 -12.56 -25.15
CA ILE A 415 -22.06 -11.17 -24.85
C ILE A 415 -23.14 -10.20 -25.33
N SER A 416 -23.48 -10.26 -26.61
CA SER A 416 -24.42 -9.34 -27.25
C SER A 416 -25.84 -9.39 -26.66
N SER A 417 -26.23 -10.54 -26.10
CA SER A 417 -27.54 -10.72 -25.46
C SER A 417 -27.67 -9.94 -24.15
N LYS A 418 -26.55 -9.62 -23.49
CA LYS A 418 -26.51 -8.92 -22.19
C LYS A 418 -26.02 -7.48 -22.27
N LEU A 419 -25.58 -7.02 -23.44
CA LEU A 419 -25.21 -5.62 -23.64
C LEU A 419 -26.43 -4.69 -23.50
N PRO A 420 -26.27 -3.51 -22.86
CA PRO A 420 -27.30 -2.47 -22.85
C PRO A 420 -27.73 -2.06 -24.25
N ALA A 421 -28.99 -1.66 -24.42
CA ALA A 421 -29.54 -1.22 -25.71
C ALA A 421 -28.85 0.04 -26.28
N SER A 422 -28.19 0.82 -25.43
CA SER A 422 -27.42 2.01 -25.81
C SER A 422 -26.07 1.70 -26.45
N VAL A 423 -25.60 0.45 -26.40
CA VAL A 423 -24.31 0.05 -26.98
C VAL A 423 -24.49 -0.26 -28.46
N ASP A 424 -23.68 0.37 -29.31
CA ASP A 424 -23.55 -0.02 -30.72
C ASP A 424 -22.86 -1.39 -30.81
N LYS A 425 -23.69 -2.43 -30.94
CA LYS A 425 -23.26 -3.83 -30.98
C LYS A 425 -22.37 -4.12 -32.19
N GLU A 426 -22.62 -3.49 -33.35
CA GLU A 426 -21.83 -3.74 -34.56
C GLU A 426 -20.46 -3.09 -34.45
N GLN A 427 -20.38 -1.85 -33.96
CA GLN A 427 -19.10 -1.19 -33.71
C GLN A 427 -18.27 -1.94 -32.66
N LEU A 428 -18.90 -2.39 -31.57
CA LEU A 428 -18.22 -3.18 -30.54
C LEU A 428 -17.70 -4.51 -31.10
N LYS A 429 -18.52 -5.23 -31.88
CA LYS A 429 -18.12 -6.48 -32.53
C LYS A 429 -16.96 -6.26 -33.51
N LEU A 430 -16.99 -5.15 -34.25
CA LEU A 430 -15.93 -4.76 -35.19
C LEU A 430 -14.62 -4.50 -34.45
N ALA A 431 -14.66 -3.75 -33.34
CA ALA A 431 -13.48 -3.46 -32.53
C ALA A 431 -12.87 -4.73 -31.91
N LEU A 432 -13.70 -5.64 -31.37
CA LEU A 432 -13.23 -6.93 -30.86
C LEU A 432 -12.60 -7.79 -31.94
N SER A 433 -13.21 -7.82 -33.12
CA SER A 433 -12.68 -8.54 -34.28
C SER A 433 -11.30 -8.00 -34.68
N GLY A 434 -11.15 -6.67 -34.71
CA GLY A 434 -9.85 -6.02 -34.95
C GLY A 434 -8.82 -6.35 -33.87
N MET A 435 -9.23 -6.38 -32.60
CA MET A 435 -8.35 -6.71 -31.48
C MET A 435 -7.87 -8.15 -31.53
N VAL A 436 -8.74 -9.12 -31.81
CA VAL A 436 -8.37 -10.54 -31.95
C VAL A 436 -7.39 -10.73 -33.10
N ALA A 437 -7.63 -10.08 -34.25
CA ALA A 437 -6.70 -10.12 -35.38
C ALA A 437 -5.32 -9.53 -35.01
N ALA A 438 -5.30 -8.37 -34.33
CA ALA A 438 -4.06 -7.73 -33.90
C ALA A 438 -3.30 -8.56 -32.85
N ALA A 439 -4.00 -9.14 -31.87
CA ALA A 439 -3.41 -10.04 -30.88
C ALA A 439 -2.84 -11.31 -31.52
N GLY A 440 -3.53 -11.88 -32.52
CA GLY A 440 -3.04 -13.02 -33.31
C GLY A 440 -1.76 -12.68 -34.09
N ALA A 441 -1.67 -11.49 -34.67
CA ALA A 441 -0.46 -11.03 -35.35
C ALA A 441 0.72 -10.87 -34.37
N VAL A 442 0.47 -10.28 -33.20
CA VAL A 442 1.43 -10.17 -32.09
C VAL A 442 1.89 -11.55 -31.62
N ALA A 443 1.00 -12.54 -31.54
CA ALA A 443 1.36 -13.90 -31.11
C ALA A 443 2.35 -14.62 -32.06
N ILE A 444 2.44 -14.21 -33.33
CA ILE A 444 3.34 -14.85 -34.31
C ILE A 444 4.65 -14.06 -34.47
N ASN A 445 4.56 -12.73 -34.54
CA ASN A 445 5.71 -11.87 -34.77
C ASN A 445 5.65 -10.58 -33.93
N PRO A 446 5.84 -10.69 -32.60
CA PRO A 446 5.71 -9.54 -31.74
C PRO A 446 6.93 -8.64 -31.86
N THR A 447 6.66 -7.36 -32.07
CA THR A 447 7.59 -6.27 -31.80
C THR A 447 7.06 -5.44 -30.63
N GLU A 448 7.94 -4.71 -29.95
CA GLU A 448 7.53 -3.79 -28.89
C GLU A 448 6.48 -2.79 -29.39
N ASP A 449 6.68 -2.23 -30.59
CA ASP A 449 5.72 -1.32 -31.22
C ASP A 449 4.37 -1.98 -31.51
N SER A 450 4.35 -3.24 -31.94
CA SER A 450 3.08 -3.96 -32.20
C SER A 450 2.29 -4.21 -30.92
N VAL A 451 2.97 -4.53 -29.81
CA VAL A 451 2.33 -4.71 -28.50
C VAL A 451 1.85 -3.37 -27.95
N LYS A 452 2.66 -2.32 -28.04
CA LYS A 452 2.27 -0.95 -27.65
C LYS A 452 1.11 -0.44 -28.48
N ALA A 453 1.09 -0.69 -29.79
CA ALA A 453 -0.01 -0.32 -30.66
C ALA A 453 -1.32 -1.04 -30.28
N LEU A 454 -1.23 -2.32 -29.89
CA LEU A 454 -2.37 -3.09 -29.39
C LEU A 454 -2.90 -2.51 -28.07
N LEU A 455 -2.02 -2.27 -27.09
CA LEU A 455 -2.37 -1.71 -25.78
C LEU A 455 -2.90 -0.27 -25.85
N GLY A 456 -2.33 0.55 -26.75
CA GLY A 456 -2.68 1.96 -26.92
C GLY A 456 -3.91 2.22 -27.79
N ASN A 457 -4.42 1.20 -28.50
CA ASN A 457 -5.55 1.37 -29.41
C ASN A 457 -6.83 1.77 -28.64
N GLU A 458 -7.34 2.97 -28.91
CA GLU A 458 -8.51 3.52 -28.21
C GLU A 458 -9.78 2.70 -28.45
N ALA A 459 -10.03 2.26 -29.69
CA ALA A 459 -11.20 1.45 -30.00
C ALA A 459 -11.20 0.11 -29.26
N PHE A 460 -10.03 -0.51 -29.08
CA PHE A 460 -9.90 -1.75 -28.32
C PHE A 460 -10.10 -1.52 -26.82
N ARG A 461 -9.54 -0.44 -26.27
CA ARG A 461 -9.74 -0.06 -24.87
C ARG A 461 -11.21 0.19 -24.56
N THR A 462 -11.90 0.98 -25.39
CA THR A 462 -13.33 1.24 -25.25
C THR A 462 -14.15 -0.04 -25.35
N ALA A 463 -13.81 -0.93 -26.29
CA ALA A 463 -14.49 -2.21 -26.45
C ALA A 463 -14.37 -3.09 -25.21
N VAL A 464 -13.15 -3.26 -24.69
CA VAL A 464 -12.88 -4.09 -23.51
C VAL A 464 -13.53 -3.49 -22.25
N GLN A 465 -13.49 -2.16 -22.08
CA GLN A 465 -14.18 -1.48 -20.99
C GLN A 465 -15.70 -1.67 -21.06
N THR A 466 -16.28 -1.58 -22.26
CA THR A 466 -17.74 -1.79 -22.45
C THR A 466 -18.15 -3.21 -22.05
N ILE A 467 -17.34 -4.21 -22.41
CA ILE A 467 -17.58 -5.61 -22.04
C ILE A 467 -17.39 -5.82 -20.55
N GLY A 468 -16.32 -5.27 -19.96
CA GLY A 468 -16.09 -5.31 -18.52
C GLY A 468 -17.27 -4.74 -17.75
N ALA A 469 -17.72 -3.54 -18.11
CA ALA A 469 -18.87 -2.89 -17.49
C ALA A 469 -20.16 -3.72 -17.63
N ALA A 470 -20.44 -4.27 -18.81
CA ALA A 470 -21.60 -5.13 -19.03
C ALA A 470 -21.51 -6.46 -18.25
N GLY A 471 -20.29 -6.97 -18.03
CA GLY A 471 -19.99 -8.12 -17.18
C GLY A 471 -19.83 -7.80 -15.70
N GLY A 472 -20.09 -6.57 -15.25
CA GLY A 472 -19.95 -6.16 -13.84
C GLY A 472 -18.51 -5.94 -13.35
N VAL A 473 -17.51 -6.05 -14.22
CA VAL A 473 -16.10 -5.81 -13.92
C VAL A 473 -15.76 -4.35 -14.19
N LYS A 474 -15.57 -3.57 -13.12
CA LYS A 474 -15.42 -2.11 -13.20
C LYS A 474 -14.25 -1.63 -14.07
N ARG A 475 -13.16 -2.39 -14.13
CA ARG A 475 -11.94 -2.00 -14.85
C ARG A 475 -11.29 -3.19 -15.51
N LEU A 476 -11.76 -3.47 -16.73
CA LEU A 476 -11.17 -4.42 -17.66
C LEU A 476 -10.33 -3.66 -18.69
N THR A 477 -9.09 -4.06 -18.90
CA THR A 477 -8.15 -3.43 -19.83
C THR A 477 -7.65 -4.41 -20.90
N VAL A 478 -6.98 -3.90 -21.93
CA VAL A 478 -6.33 -4.74 -22.95
C VAL A 478 -5.18 -5.55 -22.31
N ASP A 479 -4.50 -5.04 -21.28
CA ASP A 479 -3.53 -5.81 -20.50
C ASP A 479 -4.17 -7.05 -19.88
N ASP A 480 -5.35 -6.93 -19.26
CA ASP A 480 -6.04 -8.07 -18.65
C ASP A 480 -6.34 -9.17 -19.70
N LEU A 481 -6.64 -8.78 -20.94
CA LEU A 481 -6.83 -9.70 -22.07
C LEU A 481 -5.54 -10.38 -22.51
N LEU A 482 -4.42 -9.65 -22.55
CA LEU A 482 -3.13 -10.25 -22.85
C LEU A 482 -2.63 -11.15 -21.72
N VAL A 483 -2.90 -10.81 -20.46
CA VAL A 483 -2.63 -11.67 -19.30
C VAL A 483 -3.50 -12.93 -19.34
N PHE A 484 -4.78 -12.82 -19.70
CA PHE A 484 -5.64 -13.99 -19.92
C PHE A 484 -5.05 -14.93 -20.98
N CYS A 485 -4.54 -14.40 -22.10
CA CYS A 485 -3.99 -15.21 -23.18
C CYS A 485 -2.57 -15.77 -22.88
N PHE A 486 -1.66 -14.94 -22.38
CA PHE A 486 -0.21 -15.20 -22.36
C PHE A 486 0.42 -15.12 -20.96
N GLY A 487 -0.37 -14.76 -19.95
CA GLY A 487 0.05 -14.61 -18.57
C GLY A 487 0.75 -13.31 -18.22
N ASP A 488 0.90 -13.06 -16.92
CA ASP A 488 1.58 -11.91 -16.32
C ASP A 488 3.10 -12.13 -16.12
N GLY A 489 3.59 -13.33 -16.45
CA GLY A 489 5.00 -13.70 -16.33
C GLY A 489 5.39 -14.31 -14.99
N ASP A 490 4.54 -14.19 -13.96
CA ASP A 490 4.82 -14.57 -12.59
C ASP A 490 3.74 -15.50 -12.01
N GLN A 491 2.55 -14.97 -11.72
CA GLN A 491 1.50 -15.66 -10.95
C GLN A 491 0.42 -16.25 -11.85
N LEU A 492 0.02 -15.51 -12.87
CA LEU A 492 -1.05 -15.87 -13.78
C LEU A 492 -0.43 -16.35 -15.09
N GLY A 493 -0.44 -17.65 -15.36
CA GLY A 493 0.13 -18.23 -16.59
C GLY A 493 -0.67 -17.91 -17.87
N GLY A 494 -1.96 -17.61 -17.73
CA GLY A 494 -2.90 -17.47 -18.83
C GLY A 494 -3.08 -18.79 -19.59
N VAL A 495 -3.72 -18.75 -20.75
CA VAL A 495 -3.93 -19.95 -21.58
C VAL A 495 -2.59 -20.57 -21.97
N ALA A 496 -1.62 -19.77 -22.39
CA ALA A 496 -0.29 -20.25 -22.78
C ALA A 496 0.46 -20.95 -21.62
N GLY A 497 0.42 -20.38 -20.42
CA GLY A 497 1.01 -20.98 -19.23
C GLY A 497 0.31 -22.28 -18.84
N LYS A 498 -1.02 -22.30 -18.89
CA LYS A 498 -1.81 -23.50 -18.58
C LYS A 498 -1.51 -24.65 -19.55
N VAL A 499 -1.42 -24.38 -20.86
CA VAL A 499 -0.97 -25.36 -21.86
C VAL A 499 0.40 -25.92 -21.51
N ARG A 500 1.37 -25.04 -21.17
CA ARG A 500 2.71 -25.48 -20.77
C ARG A 500 2.66 -26.41 -19.55
N ASP A 501 1.90 -26.02 -18.53
CA ASP A 501 1.82 -26.74 -17.27
C ASP A 501 1.16 -28.11 -17.47
N GLU A 502 0.13 -28.19 -18.33
CA GLU A 502 -0.48 -29.45 -18.74
C GLU A 502 0.54 -30.35 -19.46
N VAL A 503 1.25 -29.84 -20.49
CA VAL A 503 2.30 -30.62 -21.19
C VAL A 503 3.39 -31.09 -20.24
N ALA A 504 3.83 -30.23 -19.31
CA ALA A 504 4.82 -30.58 -18.31
C ALA A 504 4.31 -31.65 -17.33
N SER A 505 3.02 -31.64 -17.01
CA SER A 505 2.38 -32.62 -16.12
C SER A 505 2.08 -33.96 -16.80
N SER A 506 1.89 -34.00 -18.12
CA SER A 506 1.57 -35.21 -18.91
C SER A 506 2.56 -36.35 -18.70
N SER A 507 2.06 -37.58 -18.58
CA SER A 507 2.89 -38.78 -18.58
C SER A 507 3.69 -38.90 -19.87
N GLN A 508 4.73 -39.75 -19.86
CA GLN A 508 5.56 -39.97 -21.05
C GLN A 508 4.74 -40.51 -22.24
N GLN A 509 3.69 -41.30 -21.98
CA GLN A 509 2.79 -41.84 -23.00
C GLN A 509 1.84 -40.78 -23.54
N GLU A 510 1.28 -39.93 -22.68
CA GLU A 510 0.45 -38.81 -23.10
C GLU A 510 1.25 -37.80 -23.91
N LEU A 511 2.48 -37.48 -23.48
CA LEU A 511 3.39 -36.61 -24.23
C LEU A 511 3.70 -37.19 -25.62
N ALA A 512 3.89 -38.51 -25.71
CA ALA A 512 4.05 -39.21 -26.99
C ALA A 512 2.80 -39.07 -27.87
N GLN A 513 1.60 -39.26 -27.32
CA GLN A 513 0.33 -39.08 -28.03
C GLN A 513 0.15 -37.63 -28.49
N LEU A 514 0.46 -36.65 -27.64
CA LEU A 514 0.36 -35.22 -27.94
C LEU A 514 1.29 -34.82 -29.09
N ILE A 515 2.51 -35.36 -29.10
CA ILE A 515 3.50 -35.12 -30.16
C ILE A 515 3.15 -35.87 -31.46
N LEU A 516 2.64 -37.10 -31.39
CA LEU A 516 2.40 -37.96 -32.56
C LEU A 516 1.01 -37.81 -33.19
N GLY A 517 -0.02 -37.69 -32.37
CA GLY A 517 -1.44 -37.77 -32.76
C GLY A 517 -1.97 -36.47 -33.33
N GLY A 518 -1.50 -35.32 -32.83
CA GLY A 518 -1.80 -33.96 -33.30
C GLY A 518 -3.27 -33.51 -33.26
N ALA A 519 -4.25 -34.44 -33.27
CA ALA A 519 -5.66 -34.16 -33.03
C ALA A 519 -5.90 -33.63 -31.60
N ASP A 520 -5.06 -34.03 -30.65
CA ASP A 520 -5.21 -33.67 -29.24
C ASP A 520 -4.57 -32.31 -28.87
N ALA A 521 -3.75 -31.71 -29.75
CA ALA A 521 -3.11 -30.43 -29.46
C ALA A 521 -4.12 -29.26 -29.45
N THR A 522 -5.08 -29.26 -30.39
CA THR A 522 -6.20 -28.30 -30.35
C THR A 522 -7.04 -28.52 -29.08
N GLY A 523 -7.33 -29.78 -28.75
CA GLY A 523 -8.07 -30.15 -27.53
C GLY A 523 -7.39 -29.65 -26.25
N LEU A 524 -6.06 -29.73 -26.18
CA LEU A 524 -5.27 -29.20 -25.07
C LEU A 524 -5.41 -27.69 -24.92
N VAL A 525 -5.25 -26.92 -26.00
CA VAL A 525 -5.41 -25.45 -25.96
C VAL A 525 -6.83 -25.07 -25.57
N GLN A 526 -7.82 -25.82 -26.07
CA GLN A 526 -9.23 -25.65 -25.74
C GLN A 526 -9.55 -25.95 -24.28
N GLU A 527 -8.91 -26.95 -23.68
CA GLU A 527 -9.05 -27.28 -22.25
C GLU A 527 -8.37 -26.22 -21.39
N ALA A 528 -7.14 -25.85 -21.71
CA ALA A 528 -6.44 -24.77 -21.03
C ALA A 528 -7.22 -23.44 -21.08
N ALA A 529 -7.85 -23.11 -22.22
CA ALA A 529 -8.70 -21.94 -22.34
C ALA A 529 -9.99 -22.05 -21.51
N ALA A 530 -10.57 -23.25 -21.41
CA ALA A 530 -11.71 -23.52 -20.55
C ALA A 530 -11.37 -23.36 -19.07
N ASP A 531 -10.22 -23.89 -18.65
CA ASP A 531 -9.71 -23.80 -17.28
C ASP A 531 -9.44 -22.35 -16.88
N VAL A 532 -8.76 -21.57 -17.74
CA VAL A 532 -8.51 -20.15 -17.48
C VAL A 532 -9.83 -19.36 -17.47
N LEU A 533 -10.80 -19.67 -18.33
CA LEU A 533 -12.14 -19.08 -18.30
C LEU A 533 -12.91 -19.41 -17.00
N GLY A 534 -12.65 -20.57 -16.40
CA GLY A 534 -13.23 -20.97 -15.11
C GLY A 534 -12.56 -20.30 -13.90
N ASP A 535 -11.38 -19.70 -14.09
CA ASP A 535 -10.62 -19.04 -13.03
C ASP A 535 -10.98 -17.55 -12.92
N HIS A 536 -11.79 -17.22 -11.91
CA HIS A 536 -12.26 -15.85 -11.65
C HIS A 536 -11.18 -14.88 -11.14
N HIS A 537 -9.94 -15.33 -10.89
CA HIS A 537 -8.83 -14.40 -10.65
C HIS A 537 -8.48 -13.59 -11.91
N TYR A 538 -8.82 -14.11 -13.10
CA TYR A 538 -8.75 -13.35 -14.33
C TYR A 538 -10.01 -12.50 -14.48
N LYS A 539 -9.85 -11.18 -14.50
CA LYS A 539 -10.96 -10.23 -14.75
C LYS A 539 -11.70 -10.50 -16.06
N VAL A 540 -10.98 -10.96 -17.08
CA VAL A 540 -11.58 -11.36 -18.37
C VAL A 540 -12.53 -12.54 -18.17
N SER A 541 -12.10 -13.54 -17.40
CA SER A 541 -12.91 -14.72 -17.08
C SER A 541 -14.15 -14.35 -16.30
N GLU A 542 -14.03 -13.52 -15.27
CA GLU A 542 -15.16 -12.98 -14.51
C GLU A 542 -16.15 -12.24 -15.41
N ALA A 543 -15.67 -11.30 -16.24
CA ALA A 543 -16.52 -10.55 -17.15
C ALA A 543 -17.26 -11.45 -18.16
N LEU A 544 -16.53 -12.38 -18.79
CA LEU A 544 -17.09 -13.30 -19.79
C LEU A 544 -18.09 -14.29 -19.17
N ALA A 545 -17.79 -14.83 -17.99
CA ALA A 545 -18.71 -15.70 -17.25
C ALA A 545 -20.00 -14.98 -16.86
N ASN A 546 -19.89 -13.74 -16.34
CA ASN A 546 -21.06 -12.89 -16.05
C ASN A 546 -21.86 -12.56 -17.32
N LEU A 547 -21.19 -12.48 -18.47
CA LEU A 547 -21.83 -12.32 -19.77
C LEU A 547 -22.44 -13.62 -20.33
N GLY A 548 -22.25 -14.75 -19.66
CA GLY A 548 -22.80 -16.05 -20.02
C GLY A 548 -21.98 -16.81 -21.08
N VAL A 549 -20.75 -16.38 -21.35
CA VAL A 549 -19.80 -17.11 -22.21
C VAL A 549 -19.34 -18.36 -21.47
N LYS A 550 -19.34 -19.49 -22.17
CA LYS A 550 -18.92 -20.80 -21.66
C LYS A 550 -17.67 -21.28 -22.38
N ALA A 551 -17.01 -22.27 -21.78
CA ALA A 551 -15.89 -22.99 -22.42
C ALA A 551 -16.28 -23.52 -23.81
N SER A 552 -17.49 -24.06 -23.98
CA SER A 552 -17.99 -24.55 -25.27
C SER A 552 -18.02 -23.47 -26.36
N ASP A 553 -18.24 -22.21 -25.98
CA ASP A 553 -18.30 -21.09 -26.91
C ASP A 553 -16.89 -20.73 -27.39
N LEU A 554 -15.90 -20.72 -26.47
CA LEU A 554 -14.48 -20.55 -26.81
C LEU A 554 -14.01 -21.68 -27.74
N ARG A 555 -14.35 -22.93 -27.43
CA ARG A 555 -14.00 -24.09 -28.27
C ARG A 555 -14.59 -23.98 -29.67
N ALA A 556 -15.89 -23.67 -29.77
CA ALA A 556 -16.56 -23.50 -31.06
C ALA A 556 -15.95 -22.36 -31.89
N SER A 557 -15.56 -21.25 -31.26
CA SER A 557 -14.85 -20.17 -31.95
C SER A 557 -13.44 -20.59 -32.40
N ALA A 558 -12.69 -21.32 -31.57
CA ALA A 558 -11.38 -21.84 -31.94
C ALA A 558 -11.47 -22.83 -33.12
N ASP A 559 -12.45 -23.74 -33.10
CA ASP A 559 -12.72 -24.69 -34.19
C ASP A 559 -13.06 -23.95 -35.49
N ALA A 560 -13.91 -22.93 -35.41
CA ALA A 560 -14.27 -22.12 -36.57
C ALA A 560 -13.04 -21.43 -37.17
N VAL A 561 -12.17 -20.85 -36.33
CA VAL A 561 -10.91 -20.23 -36.78
C VAL A 561 -10.03 -21.27 -37.47
N GLN A 562 -9.79 -22.40 -36.82
CA GLN A 562 -8.96 -23.48 -37.37
C GLN A 562 -9.48 -23.99 -38.72
N GLN A 563 -10.78 -24.20 -38.85
CA GLN A 563 -11.39 -24.66 -40.11
C GLN A 563 -11.34 -23.60 -41.22
N SER A 564 -11.24 -22.32 -40.87
CA SER A 564 -11.20 -21.22 -41.83
C SER A 564 -9.80 -20.92 -42.38
N LEU A 565 -8.75 -21.38 -41.70
CA LEU A 565 -7.36 -21.04 -41.99
C LEU A 565 -6.65 -22.22 -42.64
N LYS A 566 -6.28 -22.06 -43.90
CA LYS A 566 -5.58 -23.10 -44.68
C LYS A 566 -4.24 -23.48 -44.06
N TYR A 567 -3.54 -22.49 -43.50
CA TYR A 567 -2.18 -22.69 -42.98
C TYR A 567 -2.12 -22.85 -41.46
N ASP A 568 -3.25 -22.91 -40.76
CA ASP A 568 -3.30 -23.11 -39.30
C ASP A 568 -2.57 -24.37 -38.88
N LYS A 569 -3.01 -25.53 -39.39
CA LYS A 569 -2.42 -26.84 -39.08
C LYS A 569 -0.90 -26.90 -39.31
N PRO A 570 -0.35 -26.58 -40.51
CA PRO A 570 1.09 -26.64 -40.73
C PRO A 570 1.88 -25.61 -39.92
N ALA A 571 1.32 -24.43 -39.63
CA ALA A 571 1.97 -23.45 -38.78
C ALA A 571 1.96 -23.86 -37.30
N ALA A 572 0.86 -24.42 -36.81
CA ALA A 572 0.75 -24.96 -35.45
C ALA A 572 1.77 -26.09 -35.23
N GLN A 573 1.96 -26.96 -36.23
CA GLN A 573 3.02 -27.99 -36.23
C GLN A 573 4.42 -27.38 -36.14
N ALA A 574 4.70 -26.37 -36.95
CA ALA A 574 5.97 -25.68 -36.97
C ALA A 574 6.27 -24.97 -35.63
N LEU A 575 5.26 -24.31 -35.06
CA LEU A 575 5.34 -23.62 -33.76
C LEU A 575 5.47 -24.63 -32.61
N ALA A 576 4.78 -25.76 -32.65
CA ALA A 576 4.92 -26.82 -31.66
C ALA A 576 6.33 -27.43 -31.70
N ALA A 577 6.87 -27.73 -32.89
CA ALA A 577 8.25 -28.21 -33.03
C ALA A 577 9.27 -27.16 -32.55
N ALA A 578 9.08 -25.88 -32.90
CA ALA A 578 9.89 -24.79 -32.40
C ALA A 578 9.82 -24.67 -30.87
N TYR A 579 8.62 -24.79 -30.29
CA TYR A 579 8.42 -24.76 -28.85
C TYR A 579 9.11 -25.93 -28.17
N ILE A 580 8.97 -27.16 -28.68
CA ILE A 580 9.70 -28.32 -28.17
C ILE A 580 11.20 -28.04 -28.18
N ARG A 581 11.77 -27.52 -29.28
CA ARG A 581 13.19 -27.12 -29.34
C ARG A 581 13.58 -26.13 -28.23
N THR A 582 12.70 -25.18 -27.87
CA THR A 582 12.99 -24.22 -26.79
C THR A 582 13.08 -24.86 -25.40
N GLN A 583 12.47 -26.03 -25.21
CA GLN A 583 12.32 -26.72 -23.93
C GLN A 583 13.14 -28.02 -23.84
N ILE A 584 13.64 -28.52 -24.96
CA ILE A 584 14.34 -29.80 -25.01
C ILE A 584 15.77 -29.67 -24.49
N GLN A 585 16.21 -30.68 -23.75
CA GLN A 585 17.57 -30.80 -23.25
C GLN A 585 18.16 -32.13 -23.70
N ALA A 586 19.42 -32.15 -24.10
CA ALA A 586 20.13 -33.39 -24.38
C ALA A 586 20.66 -34.01 -23.10
N ASN A 587 20.40 -35.31 -22.93
CA ASN A 587 21.01 -36.14 -21.90
C ASN A 587 21.96 -37.14 -22.58
N VAL A 588 23.25 -37.04 -22.24
CA VAL A 588 24.32 -37.77 -22.91
C VAL A 588 25.01 -38.68 -21.92
N LYS A 589 25.00 -39.99 -22.20
CA LYS A 589 25.79 -40.98 -21.47
C LYS A 589 27.07 -41.27 -22.23
N VAL A 590 28.22 -40.93 -21.65
CA VAL A 590 29.53 -41.16 -22.27
C VAL A 590 30.12 -42.47 -21.74
N SER A 591 30.58 -43.34 -22.65
CA SER A 591 31.31 -44.55 -22.27
C SER A 591 32.64 -44.24 -21.59
N GLN A 592 33.19 -45.18 -20.80
CA GLN A 592 34.44 -44.99 -20.05
C GLN A 592 35.65 -44.57 -20.90
N LYS A 593 35.66 -44.89 -22.21
CA LYS A 593 36.75 -44.54 -23.12
C LYS A 593 36.43 -43.36 -24.04
N GLY A 594 35.30 -42.67 -23.85
CA GLY A 594 34.88 -41.56 -24.70
C GLY A 594 34.48 -41.93 -26.14
N LYS A 595 34.76 -43.15 -26.63
CA LYS A 595 34.48 -43.63 -28.00
C LYS A 595 33.01 -43.84 -28.34
N GLN A 596 32.15 -43.85 -27.34
CA GLN A 596 30.70 -43.96 -27.49
C GLN A 596 30.01 -42.94 -26.60
N GLN A 597 28.99 -42.29 -27.16
CA GLN A 597 28.06 -41.39 -26.47
C GLN A 597 26.64 -41.81 -26.82
N ASP A 598 25.79 -42.03 -25.82
CA ASP A 598 24.38 -42.37 -26.01
C ASP A 598 23.52 -41.13 -25.70
N TYR A 599 22.94 -40.54 -26.74
CA TYR A 599 22.08 -39.37 -26.64
C TYR A 599 20.63 -39.75 -26.40
N SER A 600 19.99 -39.03 -25.50
CA SER A 600 18.55 -39.02 -25.26
C SER A 600 18.09 -37.57 -25.09
N LEU A 601 16.79 -37.33 -25.22
CA LEU A 601 16.22 -36.00 -25.07
C LEU A 601 15.30 -35.97 -23.86
N ILE A 602 15.31 -34.86 -23.15
CA ILE A 602 14.45 -34.58 -22.01
C ILE A 602 13.60 -33.37 -22.40
N LEU A 603 12.29 -33.46 -22.20
CA LEU A 603 11.33 -32.37 -22.40
C LEU A 603 10.56 -32.22 -21.09
N PHE A 604 10.62 -31.03 -20.47
CA PHE A 604 10.03 -30.78 -19.14
C PHE A 604 10.43 -31.83 -18.09
N ASP A 605 11.75 -32.07 -17.95
CA ASP A 605 12.33 -33.06 -17.03
C ASP A 605 11.91 -34.52 -17.27
N LYS A 606 11.21 -34.79 -18.37
CA LYS A 606 10.77 -36.14 -18.76
C LYS A 606 11.54 -36.64 -19.97
N PRO A 607 12.13 -37.85 -19.93
CA PRO A 607 12.82 -38.41 -21.09
C PRO A 607 11.82 -38.67 -22.22
N LEU A 608 12.12 -38.20 -23.43
CA LEU A 608 11.36 -38.56 -24.61
C LEU A 608 11.59 -40.05 -24.93
N PRO A 609 10.53 -40.84 -25.20
CA PRO A 609 10.69 -42.21 -25.65
C PRO A 609 11.56 -42.27 -26.90
N SER A 610 12.53 -43.19 -26.92
CA SER A 610 13.42 -43.38 -28.07
C SER A 610 12.69 -43.76 -29.37
N GLY A 611 11.46 -44.28 -29.26
CA GLY A 611 10.59 -44.56 -30.41
C GLY A 611 10.06 -43.30 -31.10
N LEU A 612 10.02 -42.16 -30.41
CA LEU A 612 9.53 -40.88 -30.95
C LEU A 612 10.56 -40.13 -31.79
N VAL A 613 11.84 -40.48 -31.65
CA VAL A 613 12.93 -39.70 -32.22
C VAL A 613 13.80 -40.57 -33.11
N GLU A 614 14.16 -40.03 -34.27
CA GLU A 614 15.12 -40.59 -35.19
C GLU A 614 16.38 -39.75 -35.20
N TRP A 615 17.46 -40.37 -34.78
CA TRP A 615 18.76 -39.73 -34.79
C TRP A 615 19.48 -39.97 -36.10
N SER A 616 20.14 -38.93 -36.62
CA SER A 616 20.97 -39.03 -37.81
C SER A 616 22.18 -38.11 -37.73
N LYS A 617 23.20 -38.45 -38.52
CA LYS A 617 24.38 -37.61 -38.74
C LYS A 617 24.11 -36.67 -39.90
N VAL A 618 24.22 -35.37 -39.67
CA VAL A 618 24.04 -34.33 -40.71
C VAL A 618 25.35 -34.07 -41.44
N SER A 619 26.44 -33.90 -40.70
CA SER A 619 27.77 -33.61 -41.25
C SER A 619 28.88 -34.04 -40.28
N GLY A 620 30.14 -33.94 -40.72
CA GLY A 620 31.34 -34.18 -39.91
C GLY A 620 32.11 -35.44 -40.28
N ASP A 621 33.08 -35.80 -39.45
CA ASP A 621 34.17 -36.73 -39.79
C ASP A 621 33.68 -38.13 -40.12
N ALA A 622 34.17 -38.74 -41.20
CA ALA A 622 33.75 -40.06 -41.66
C ALA A 622 33.88 -41.16 -40.59
N GLY A 623 34.79 -40.99 -39.64
CA GLY A 623 34.99 -41.89 -38.50
C GLY A 623 33.86 -41.88 -37.45
N VAL A 624 32.99 -40.85 -37.43
CA VAL A 624 31.86 -40.76 -36.50
C VAL A 624 30.61 -41.35 -37.14
N LYS A 625 30.00 -42.33 -36.46
CA LYS A 625 28.73 -42.98 -36.84
C LYS A 625 27.64 -42.63 -35.83
N VAL A 626 26.41 -42.41 -36.31
CA VAL A 626 25.23 -42.13 -35.49
C VAL A 626 24.16 -43.17 -35.85
N SER A 627 23.69 -43.90 -34.85
CA SER A 627 22.56 -44.83 -35.01
C SER A 627 21.23 -44.12 -34.79
N SER A 628 20.14 -44.71 -35.27
CA SER A 628 18.80 -44.12 -35.14
C SER A 628 18.28 -44.03 -33.70
N SER A 629 18.90 -44.75 -32.75
CA SER A 629 18.59 -44.66 -31.31
C SER A 629 19.37 -43.58 -30.56
N GLY A 630 20.21 -42.79 -31.25
CA GLY A 630 20.99 -41.71 -30.62
C GLY A 630 22.37 -42.16 -30.12
N LYS A 631 22.76 -43.41 -30.36
CA LYS A 631 24.10 -43.89 -30.06
C LYS A 631 25.10 -43.40 -31.12
N VAL A 632 26.08 -42.64 -30.69
CA VAL A 632 27.20 -42.10 -31.48
C VAL A 632 28.47 -42.90 -31.16
N THR A 633 29.19 -43.34 -32.18
CA THR A 633 30.40 -44.17 -32.02
C THR A 633 31.52 -43.74 -32.95
N LEU A 634 32.77 -43.86 -32.49
CA LEU A 634 33.97 -43.75 -33.31
C LEU A 634 34.34 -45.08 -33.98
N ALA A 635 34.76 -45.00 -35.25
CA ALA A 635 35.33 -46.12 -35.98
C ALA A 635 36.64 -46.60 -35.32
N LYS A 636 36.93 -47.90 -35.47
CA LYS A 636 38.16 -48.51 -34.94
C LYS A 636 39.38 -47.79 -35.52
N GLY A 637 40.31 -47.39 -34.65
CA GLY A 637 41.55 -46.68 -35.04
C GLY A 637 41.44 -45.16 -35.12
N VAL A 638 40.24 -44.59 -34.91
CA VAL A 638 40.04 -43.13 -34.84
C VAL A 638 40.10 -42.68 -33.38
N SER A 639 40.94 -41.69 -33.07
CA SER A 639 41.14 -41.15 -31.72
C SER A 639 40.15 -40.05 -31.34
N GLY A 640 39.51 -39.40 -32.32
CA GLY A 640 38.50 -38.39 -32.12
C GLY A 640 37.79 -37.98 -33.40
N GLY A 641 36.69 -37.25 -33.28
CA GLY A 641 35.98 -36.67 -34.41
C GLY A 641 34.87 -35.71 -34.01
N LYS A 642 34.53 -34.81 -34.92
CA LYS A 642 33.40 -33.90 -34.82
C LYS A 642 32.27 -34.34 -35.73
N ALA A 643 31.04 -34.18 -35.28
CA ALA A 643 29.86 -34.40 -36.10
C ALA A 643 28.73 -33.46 -35.72
N VAL A 644 27.92 -33.04 -36.69
CA VAL A 644 26.61 -32.45 -36.39
C VAL A 644 25.60 -33.57 -36.37
N ILE A 645 25.00 -33.82 -35.21
CA ILE A 645 23.91 -34.78 -35.05
C ILE A 645 22.58 -34.05 -35.00
N GLN A 646 21.52 -34.73 -35.43
CA GLN A 646 20.16 -34.24 -35.33
C GLN A 646 19.24 -35.34 -34.81
N ALA A 647 18.20 -34.93 -34.10
CA ALA A 647 17.06 -35.79 -33.78
C ALA A 647 15.80 -35.20 -34.42
N ALA A 648 15.08 -36.02 -35.16
CA ALA A 648 13.82 -35.67 -35.79
C ALA A 648 12.66 -36.51 -35.25
N LEU A 649 11.44 -35.98 -35.23
CA LEU A 649 10.27 -36.74 -34.80
C LEU A 649 9.91 -37.86 -35.79
N ARG A 650 9.71 -39.09 -35.28
CA ARG A 650 9.32 -40.28 -36.06
C ARG A 650 7.81 -40.35 -36.24
N GLY A 651 7.39 -40.68 -37.46
CA GLY A 651 6.11 -41.35 -37.73
C GLY A 651 4.84 -40.62 -37.28
N SER A 652 4.89 -39.32 -36.96
CA SER A 652 3.67 -38.57 -36.71
C SER A 652 2.98 -38.24 -38.03
N ALA A 653 1.65 -38.37 -38.07
CA ALA A 653 0.85 -37.89 -39.21
C ALA A 653 0.93 -36.36 -39.38
N TRP A 654 1.50 -35.65 -38.40
CA TRP A 654 1.60 -34.20 -38.33
C TRP A 654 3.01 -33.66 -38.63
N THR A 655 4.08 -34.38 -38.29
CA THR A 655 5.45 -33.84 -38.31
C THR A 655 6.51 -34.88 -38.76
N PRO A 656 6.34 -35.64 -39.87
CA PRO A 656 7.34 -36.60 -40.29
C PRO A 656 8.69 -35.90 -40.51
N GLY A 657 9.70 -36.29 -39.74
CA GLY A 657 11.07 -35.81 -39.95
C GLY A 657 11.34 -34.38 -39.46
N LYS A 658 10.47 -33.77 -38.65
CA LYS A 658 10.77 -32.44 -38.07
C LYS A 658 11.92 -32.53 -37.09
N THR A 659 13.04 -31.88 -37.43
CA THR A 659 14.23 -31.78 -36.57
C THR A 659 13.85 -31.06 -35.28
N ILE A 660 13.95 -31.68 -34.11
CA ILE A 660 13.67 -31.05 -32.80
C ILE A 660 14.93 -30.84 -31.96
N PHE A 661 16.07 -31.33 -32.45
CA PHE A 661 17.37 -31.15 -31.83
C PHE A 661 18.44 -31.20 -32.90
N ARG A 662 19.41 -30.29 -32.83
CA ARG A 662 20.58 -30.27 -33.71
C ARG A 662 21.76 -29.69 -32.95
N GLN A 663 22.86 -30.43 -32.88
CA GLN A 663 24.04 -30.01 -32.14
C GLN A 663 25.31 -30.51 -32.81
N GLU A 664 26.35 -29.65 -32.85
CA GLU A 664 27.71 -30.09 -33.13
C GLU A 664 28.30 -30.75 -31.89
N ILE A 665 28.83 -31.95 -32.05
CA ILE A 665 29.38 -32.76 -30.99
C ILE A 665 30.83 -33.12 -31.29
N THR A 666 31.61 -33.34 -30.24
CA THR A 666 32.97 -33.87 -30.33
C THR A 666 33.05 -35.15 -29.51
N ILE A 667 33.55 -36.21 -30.12
CA ILE A 667 33.72 -37.54 -29.52
C ILE A 667 35.20 -37.93 -29.64
N GLY A 668 35.80 -38.55 -28.62
CA GLY A 668 37.24 -38.86 -28.62
C GLY A 668 37.77 -39.52 -27.36
N ASP A 669 39.01 -39.99 -27.44
CA ASP A 669 39.68 -40.83 -26.43
C ASP A 669 40.10 -40.05 -25.18
N ASP A 670 40.22 -38.73 -25.31
CA ASP A 670 40.70 -37.84 -24.24
C ASP A 670 39.64 -37.51 -23.18
N TYR A 671 38.41 -38.04 -23.28
CA TYR A 671 37.35 -37.79 -22.30
C TYR A 671 37.58 -38.39 -20.90
N GLY A 672 38.62 -39.22 -20.71
CA GLY A 672 38.83 -40.00 -19.48
C GLY A 672 40.14 -39.77 -18.70
N ASN A 673 41.11 -39.02 -19.24
CA ASN A 673 42.47 -38.97 -18.68
C ASN A 673 42.88 -37.55 -18.23
N GLY A 674 42.10 -36.89 -17.37
CA GLY A 674 42.55 -35.75 -16.56
C GLY A 674 43.15 -34.53 -17.27
N GLY A 675 43.11 -34.47 -18.60
CA GLY A 675 43.54 -33.33 -19.39
C GLY A 675 42.47 -32.24 -19.31
N GLU A 676 42.94 -31.02 -19.03
CA GLU A 676 42.17 -29.77 -19.01
C GLU A 676 41.03 -29.80 -20.04
N GLN A 677 39.78 -29.81 -19.56
CA GLN A 677 38.62 -29.80 -20.42
C GLN A 677 38.35 -28.35 -20.82
N PRO A 678 38.68 -27.91 -22.06
CA PRO A 678 38.80 -26.49 -22.38
C PRO A 678 37.49 -25.69 -22.25
N GLY A 679 36.34 -26.38 -22.15
CA GLY A 679 35.03 -25.76 -21.99
C GLY A 679 34.59 -25.57 -20.53
N LEU A 680 35.00 -26.42 -19.59
CA LEU A 680 34.55 -26.30 -18.20
C LEU A 680 35.31 -25.18 -17.49
N ASP A 681 36.63 -25.16 -17.63
CA ASP A 681 37.48 -24.15 -17.01
C ASP A 681 37.15 -22.76 -17.57
N ALA A 682 36.89 -22.64 -18.87
CA ALA A 682 36.46 -21.38 -19.48
C ALA A 682 35.11 -20.87 -18.93
N VAL A 683 34.13 -21.75 -18.69
CA VAL A 683 32.85 -21.37 -18.08
C VAL A 683 33.04 -20.94 -16.63
N LEU A 684 33.84 -21.67 -15.86
CA LEU A 684 34.12 -21.33 -14.46
C LEU A 684 34.93 -20.03 -14.36
N ASP A 685 35.93 -19.81 -15.22
CA ASP A 685 36.73 -18.59 -15.27
C ASP A 685 35.91 -17.37 -15.71
N GLY A 686 35.06 -17.54 -16.72
CA GLY A 686 34.11 -16.51 -17.15
C GLY A 686 33.15 -16.14 -16.02
N TYR A 687 32.55 -17.14 -15.37
CA TYR A 687 31.68 -16.95 -14.22
C TYR A 687 32.41 -16.25 -13.06
N ASN A 688 33.65 -16.64 -12.77
CA ASN A 688 34.47 -16.04 -11.72
C ASN A 688 34.76 -14.57 -12.01
N THR A 689 35.06 -14.24 -13.27
CA THR A 689 35.29 -12.86 -13.70
C THR A 689 34.04 -12.01 -13.49
N VAL A 690 32.86 -12.51 -13.88
CA VAL A 690 31.57 -11.82 -13.67
C VAL A 690 31.28 -11.65 -12.18
N MET A 691 31.44 -12.69 -11.37
CA MET A 691 31.17 -12.64 -9.94
C MET A 691 32.10 -11.70 -9.18
N ASN A 692 33.36 -11.57 -9.61
CA ASN A 692 34.28 -10.58 -9.06
C ASN A 692 33.84 -9.14 -9.41
N GLY A 693 33.37 -8.90 -10.63
CA GLY A 693 32.76 -7.62 -11.01
C GLY A 693 31.54 -7.28 -10.15
N ILE A 694 30.66 -8.25 -9.95
CA ILE A 694 29.45 -8.11 -9.11
C ILE A 694 29.82 -7.81 -7.65
N LYS A 695 30.83 -8.48 -7.07
CA LYS A 695 31.32 -8.16 -5.72
C LYS A 695 31.81 -6.71 -5.64
N ALA A 696 32.51 -6.22 -6.66
CA ALA A 696 32.99 -4.84 -6.71
C ALA A 696 31.83 -3.82 -6.86
N GLU A 697 30.80 -4.14 -7.64
CA GLU A 697 29.57 -3.32 -7.71
C GLU A 697 28.84 -3.30 -6.37
N LEU A 698 28.71 -4.45 -5.71
CA LEU A 698 28.02 -4.59 -4.43
C LEU A 698 28.70 -3.75 -3.33
N ALA A 699 30.03 -3.70 -3.31
CA ALA A 699 30.79 -2.87 -2.38
C ALA A 699 30.61 -1.36 -2.61
N LYS A 700 30.21 -0.94 -3.82
CA LYS A 700 29.96 0.46 -4.18
C LYS A 700 28.50 0.88 -3.97
N ALA A 701 27.57 -0.08 -3.89
CA ALA A 701 26.15 0.17 -3.68
C ALA A 701 25.90 0.77 -2.29
N LYS A 702 25.26 1.94 -2.24
CA LYS A 702 25.03 2.70 -1.00
C LYS A 702 23.65 2.45 -0.41
N THR A 703 22.69 2.10 -1.27
CA THR A 703 21.30 1.88 -0.89
C THR A 703 20.93 0.41 -0.92
N ILE A 704 19.87 0.04 -0.20
CA ILE A 704 19.34 -1.33 -0.20
C ILE A 704 18.83 -1.72 -1.60
N GLN A 705 18.23 -0.78 -2.34
CA GLN A 705 17.73 -1.02 -3.70
C GLN A 705 18.86 -1.30 -4.69
N GLU A 706 19.97 -0.55 -4.63
CA GLU A 706 21.15 -0.83 -5.44
C GLU A 706 21.77 -2.19 -5.09
N GLN A 707 21.86 -2.53 -3.80
CA GLN A 707 22.36 -3.83 -3.34
C GLN A 707 21.47 -4.98 -3.86
N LEU A 708 20.14 -4.84 -3.77
CA LEU A 708 19.20 -5.83 -4.30
C LEU A 708 19.35 -6.01 -5.81
N GLY A 709 19.49 -4.91 -6.56
CA GLY A 709 19.76 -4.94 -8.00
C GLY A 709 21.04 -5.72 -8.35
N VAL A 710 22.12 -5.52 -7.58
CA VAL A 710 23.38 -6.26 -7.79
C VAL A 710 23.26 -7.74 -7.41
N VAL A 711 22.51 -8.08 -6.36
CA VAL A 711 22.24 -9.48 -5.98
C VAL A 711 21.44 -10.21 -7.08
N LEU A 712 20.45 -9.56 -7.68
CA LEU A 712 19.69 -10.15 -8.79
C LEU A 712 20.58 -10.44 -10.00
N LYS A 713 21.54 -9.56 -10.34
CA LYS A 713 22.55 -9.84 -11.38
C LYS A 713 23.39 -11.09 -11.05
N ALA A 714 23.75 -11.29 -9.78
CA ALA A 714 24.53 -12.45 -9.32
C ALA A 714 23.76 -13.76 -9.50
N VAL A 715 22.47 -13.76 -9.16
CA VAL A 715 21.58 -14.91 -9.33
C VAL A 715 21.47 -15.26 -10.82
N GLN A 716 21.24 -14.27 -11.69
CA GLN A 716 21.14 -14.49 -13.13
C GLN A 716 22.45 -15.05 -13.71
N ALA A 717 23.60 -14.45 -13.40
CA ALA A 717 24.90 -14.94 -13.88
C ALA A 717 25.20 -16.38 -13.43
N SER A 718 24.76 -16.75 -12.21
CA SER A 718 24.91 -18.11 -11.69
C SER A 718 24.01 -19.10 -12.42
N LYS A 719 22.78 -18.70 -12.73
CA LYS A 719 21.86 -19.50 -13.55
C LYS A 719 22.44 -19.73 -14.95
N ASP A 720 22.92 -18.67 -15.60
CA ASP A 720 23.52 -18.74 -16.95
C ASP A 720 24.74 -19.67 -16.96
N ALA A 721 25.60 -19.60 -15.94
CA ALA A 721 26.77 -20.48 -15.81
C ALA A 721 26.38 -21.95 -15.57
N VAL A 722 25.36 -22.22 -14.74
CA VAL A 722 24.84 -23.58 -14.55
C VAL A 722 24.24 -24.12 -15.85
N GLU A 723 23.51 -23.30 -16.60
CA GLU A 723 23.00 -23.68 -17.92
C GLU A 723 24.14 -24.00 -18.91
N GLN A 724 25.22 -23.19 -18.92
CA GLN A 724 26.41 -23.47 -19.72
C GLN A 724 27.08 -24.79 -19.31
N VAL A 725 27.30 -25.03 -18.02
CA VAL A 725 27.84 -26.29 -17.48
C VAL A 725 26.96 -27.48 -17.90
N ASN A 726 25.64 -27.32 -17.82
CA ASN A 726 24.69 -28.34 -18.23
C ASN A 726 24.72 -28.61 -19.74
N GLY A 727 25.03 -27.59 -20.55
CA GLY A 727 25.25 -27.72 -22.00
C GLY A 727 26.57 -28.39 -22.38
N LEU A 728 27.57 -28.43 -21.48
CA LEU A 728 28.84 -29.10 -21.76
C LEU A 728 28.66 -30.62 -21.90
N THR A 729 29.38 -31.24 -22.82
CA THR A 729 29.35 -32.70 -23.02
C THR A 729 30.30 -33.41 -22.06
N ILE A 730 30.19 -33.13 -20.76
CA ILE A 730 31.05 -33.67 -19.70
C ILE A 730 30.30 -34.68 -18.83
N SER A 731 31.02 -35.43 -17.98
CA SER A 731 30.39 -36.42 -17.09
C SER A 731 29.39 -35.77 -16.12
N ALA A 732 28.31 -36.49 -15.77
CA ALA A 732 27.31 -35.99 -14.84
C ALA A 732 27.92 -35.59 -13.48
N SER A 733 28.91 -36.34 -13.00
CA SER A 733 29.64 -35.98 -11.77
C SER A 733 30.41 -34.67 -11.89
N ALA A 734 31.00 -34.36 -13.06
CA ALA A 734 31.68 -33.09 -13.29
C ALA A 734 30.69 -31.92 -13.35
N LYS A 735 29.52 -32.11 -13.98
CA LYS A 735 28.44 -31.11 -13.97
C LYS A 735 27.97 -30.79 -12.55
N VAL A 736 27.65 -31.83 -11.76
CA VAL A 736 27.21 -31.67 -10.37
C VAL A 736 28.27 -30.92 -9.55
N LYS A 737 29.55 -31.28 -9.68
CA LYS A 737 30.64 -30.61 -8.98
C LYS A 737 30.73 -29.12 -9.36
N ALA A 738 30.69 -28.81 -10.66
CA ALA A 738 30.77 -27.43 -11.15
C ALA A 738 29.54 -26.59 -10.77
N SER A 739 28.33 -27.13 -10.89
CA SER A 739 27.11 -26.47 -10.43
C SER A 739 27.13 -26.20 -8.93
N SER A 740 27.63 -27.15 -8.13
CA SER A 740 27.80 -26.96 -6.69
C SER A 740 28.78 -25.83 -6.38
N GLU A 741 29.86 -25.70 -7.16
CA GLU A 741 30.83 -24.61 -6.99
C GLU A 741 30.23 -23.24 -7.33
N ILE A 742 29.45 -23.17 -8.42
CA ILE A 742 28.72 -21.96 -8.82
C ILE A 742 27.74 -21.53 -7.71
N VAL A 743 26.95 -22.46 -7.17
CA VAL A 743 26.00 -22.19 -6.08
C VAL A 743 26.73 -21.73 -4.81
N ALA A 744 27.84 -22.36 -4.44
CA ALA A 744 28.62 -21.96 -3.27
C ALA A 744 29.16 -20.51 -3.41
N ARG A 745 29.58 -20.12 -4.61
CA ARG A 745 30.06 -18.75 -4.89
C ARG A 745 28.93 -17.72 -4.85
N LEU A 746 27.75 -18.05 -5.35
CA LEU A 746 26.56 -17.21 -5.21
C LEU A 746 26.21 -16.98 -3.73
N ALA A 747 26.18 -18.06 -2.94
CA ALA A 747 25.91 -17.98 -1.50
C ALA A 747 26.92 -17.07 -0.78
N SER A 748 28.20 -17.10 -1.18
CA SER A 748 29.22 -16.19 -0.66
C SER A 748 28.90 -14.71 -0.97
N VAL A 749 28.46 -14.38 -2.19
CA VAL A 749 28.09 -13.00 -2.55
C VAL A 749 26.86 -12.52 -1.78
N ILE A 750 25.83 -13.36 -1.66
CA ILE A 750 24.62 -13.04 -0.91
C ILE A 750 24.95 -12.86 0.59
N GLY A 751 25.78 -13.75 1.15
CA GLY A 751 26.24 -13.65 2.53
C GLY A 751 26.97 -12.33 2.80
N SER A 752 27.88 -11.91 1.92
CA SER A 752 28.56 -10.60 2.05
C SER A 752 27.59 -9.41 1.96
N ALA A 753 26.53 -9.50 1.16
CA ALA A 753 25.51 -8.45 1.07
C ALA A 753 24.70 -8.30 2.37
N ILE A 754 24.38 -9.42 3.02
CA ILE A 754 23.54 -9.46 4.23
C ILE A 754 24.35 -9.13 5.48
N LEU A 755 25.55 -9.71 5.60
CA LEU A 755 26.39 -9.59 6.81
C LEU A 755 27.18 -8.28 6.88
N GLY A 756 27.35 -7.54 5.79
CA GLY A 756 28.07 -6.25 5.80
C GLY A 756 27.32 -5.10 6.52
N LYS A 757 26.14 -5.36 7.09
CA LYS A 757 25.29 -4.37 7.78
C LYS A 757 24.90 -4.75 9.22
N PHE A 758 25.24 -5.96 9.65
CA PHE A 758 25.19 -6.36 11.06
C PHE A 758 26.61 -6.34 11.60
#